data_AF-A0A353E1Q2-F1
#
_entry.id   AF-A0A353E1Q2-F1
#
_cell.length_a   1.000
_cell.length_b   1.000
_cell.length_c   1.000
_cell.angle_alpha   90.00
_cell.angle_beta   90.00
_cell.angle_gamma   90.00
#
_symmetry.space_group_name_H-M   'P 1'
#
loop_
_entity.id
_entity.type
_entity.pdbx_description
1 polymer ?
#
loop_
_entity_poly.entity_id
_entity_poly.type
_entity_poly.pdbx_seq_one_letter_code
_entity_poly.pdbx_strand_id
1 'polypeptide(L)'
;MALDNRRSLVELKRRHRQITHKAKDLAPGKQGEAGVPSTKPQGLRYHPSQVPKTNDASHQPSSSSEAAPPPLPQSISQGSGFSDSSSSLNLDRGSHSNVQEKNVPPGDDSKVKGSTDQPRLFPGLKHIQWEMFMGARLFAWLGGLALFFAIAFLVKYSLDHDLIAPWLRIALGYLVSMGLTVGGIRLRRKELRVTSQTLAATGLVGLYSVTFAAYALYDFALFNTPVTVLLASITLSGAVFLADRWKSPLMATLGMLGGLLTPLLLDVDLGDGLPLFGFIGLLSVGILWVSLRHDWVWITGTLAFVTTVYQLYWFAQQAGGINWAMACLLTFPFALLYTAASQRLRRWGAKSLSHAAILEWPGFALLVMMMLFMGAHGATTLHPLWIGLYLLGVGGCLSRQSLLRSFVPRFEWLRIASLSGALACWSYWMGSSMHPAWLMLVCLLFGLLQFWMVARQYREASHPEQKAPILLAPLFPLMVILPMLPGFGEASWIVGVGILLLQCGLVALALVAGSLGLLVLSVLVGFGMFAMGVLSLDAFAFGQGLGFLWLLLPVAVLGWWMRDLTRWRAGFEALGISSESAISPQRQEQIQAIGLRLHSLLPYLLLILMIPQCSADAMHWVMGSTVFLGAMTLWHRHRVPGLDVAGLMAGCAAQAVWLLTDKDLPSWGWVLWVFSHQALFLLPPFLQKKEELSKRSFGASAWSSPIHFLLIHTWFKQEGTWSNLGILPLIYALMTFGLTRWLWQRLTVKHQPDQTILAWFAAATTLFVTLIFPIQFQHQWLTIGWAMEGAALIWLYRSIPHRGLLMAGSSLLAVAFLRLSLNPAILSYEARGDWALFNWYLYTYACVIGSLVFASHRMKQWAPKLKPWTWMPQAFQAMAVLLSFLLMNIEIADFFAPSGQATLI
;
A
#
# COMPACT_ATOMS: atom_id res chain seq x y z
N MET A 1 -6.36 46.10 -20.58
CA MET A 1 -6.22 44.67 -20.22
C MET A 1 -6.92 43.70 -21.18
N ALA A 2 -8.26 43.62 -21.29
CA ALA A 2 -8.88 42.57 -22.12
C ALA A 2 -8.59 42.65 -23.65
N LEU A 3 -8.21 43.84 -24.16
CA LEU A 3 -7.91 44.06 -25.58
C LEU A 3 -6.45 43.73 -25.96
N ASP A 4 -5.48 44.00 -25.09
CA ASP A 4 -4.04 43.76 -25.37
C ASP A 4 -3.74 42.29 -25.61
N ASN A 5 -4.29 41.40 -24.77
CA ASN A 5 -4.11 39.95 -24.89
C ASN A 5 -4.64 39.35 -26.19
N ARG A 6 -5.45 40.07 -26.99
CA ARG A 6 -5.82 39.64 -28.34
C ARG A 6 -4.78 40.02 -29.40
N ARG A 7 -4.06 41.14 -29.24
CA ARG A 7 -3.01 41.55 -30.20
C ARG A 7 -1.78 40.65 -30.10
N SER A 8 -1.28 40.41 -28.88
CA SER A 8 -0.12 39.53 -28.63
C SER A 8 -0.33 38.10 -29.14
N LEU A 9 -1.52 37.52 -28.96
CA LEU A 9 -1.87 36.19 -29.46
C LEU A 9 -1.92 36.10 -30.99
N VAL A 10 -2.24 37.20 -31.70
CA VAL A 10 -2.21 37.25 -33.16
C VAL A 10 -0.78 37.33 -33.68
N GLU A 11 0.08 38.15 -33.06
CA GLU A 11 1.50 38.21 -33.43
C GLU A 11 2.24 36.89 -33.16
N LEU A 12 1.99 36.24 -32.02
CA LEU A 12 2.56 34.91 -31.73
C LEU A 12 2.19 33.88 -32.81
N LYS A 13 0.92 33.83 -33.23
CA LYS A 13 0.49 32.97 -34.35
C LYS A 13 1.12 33.35 -35.69
N ARG A 14 1.38 34.64 -35.92
CA ARG A 14 2.03 35.14 -37.15
C ARG A 14 3.51 34.74 -37.20
N ARG A 15 4.26 34.94 -36.11
CA ARG A 15 5.67 34.50 -35.97
C ARG A 15 5.80 32.98 -36.08
N HIS A 16 4.93 32.21 -35.41
CA HIS A 16 4.98 30.75 -35.48
C HIS A 16 4.77 30.22 -36.90
N ARG A 17 3.83 30.80 -37.68
CA ARG A 17 3.66 30.45 -39.10
C ARG A 17 4.90 30.73 -39.95
N GLN A 18 5.58 31.86 -39.73
CA GLN A 18 6.81 32.20 -40.46
C GLN A 18 7.94 31.19 -40.16
N ILE A 19 8.08 30.74 -38.91
CA ILE A 19 9.05 29.72 -38.52
C ILE A 19 8.72 28.37 -39.20
N THR A 20 7.46 27.93 -39.17
CA THR A 20 7.05 26.67 -39.82
C THR A 20 7.20 26.67 -41.35
N HIS A 21 7.15 27.85 -42.00
CA HIS A 21 7.42 27.94 -43.44
C HIS A 21 8.92 27.80 -43.72
N LYS A 22 9.75 28.56 -43.00
CA LYS A 22 11.22 28.56 -43.19
C LYS A 22 11.89 27.23 -42.82
N ALA A 23 11.22 26.38 -42.05
CA ALA A 23 11.65 25.01 -41.75
C ALA A 23 11.33 23.99 -42.86
N LYS A 24 10.54 24.35 -43.88
CA LYS A 24 10.07 23.43 -44.93
C LYS A 24 10.96 23.41 -46.18
N ASP A 25 11.82 24.41 -46.33
CA ASP A 25 12.66 24.63 -47.52
C ASP A 25 14.07 23.98 -47.39
N LEU A 26 14.30 23.16 -46.36
CA LEU A 26 15.61 22.57 -46.02
C LEU A 26 15.52 21.04 -45.86
N ALA A 27 15.29 20.31 -46.97
CA ALA A 27 15.32 18.84 -46.99
C ALA A 27 15.68 18.25 -48.38
N PRO A 28 16.84 17.59 -48.54
CA PRO A 28 17.19 16.88 -49.77
C PRO A 28 16.98 15.35 -49.69
N GLY A 29 16.12 14.83 -50.57
CA GLY A 29 16.55 13.81 -51.55
C GLY A 29 16.79 12.34 -51.15
N LYS A 30 15.68 11.57 -51.07
CA LYS A 30 15.52 10.18 -51.60
C LYS A 30 16.31 8.99 -50.97
N GLN A 31 15.79 7.79 -51.30
CA GLN A 31 16.24 6.46 -50.87
C GLN A 31 16.97 5.73 -52.02
N GLY A 32 17.70 4.66 -51.69
CA GLY A 32 18.21 3.64 -52.62
C GLY A 32 18.56 2.36 -51.84
N GLU A 33 18.24 1.18 -52.39
CA GLU A 33 18.40 -0.13 -51.73
C GLU A 33 19.64 -0.89 -52.22
N ALA A 34 20.14 -1.81 -51.38
CA ALA A 34 20.77 -3.11 -51.69
C ALA A 34 22.03 -3.43 -50.83
N GLY A 35 22.30 -4.74 -50.64
CA GLY A 35 23.68 -5.23 -50.47
C GLY A 35 24.10 -5.73 -49.07
N VAL A 36 24.40 -7.03 -49.00
CA VAL A 36 25.10 -7.80 -47.94
C VAL A 36 25.94 -8.84 -48.72
N PRO A 37 27.20 -9.24 -48.38
CA PRO A 37 27.83 -9.23 -47.04
C PRO A 37 29.31 -8.74 -46.95
N SER A 38 29.81 -8.69 -45.70
CA SER A 38 31.19 -8.98 -45.24
C SER A 38 32.44 -8.42 -45.93
N THR A 39 33.26 -7.65 -45.19
CA THR A 39 34.69 -7.96 -44.90
C THR A 39 35.31 -6.99 -43.88
N LYS A 40 36.49 -7.35 -43.33
CA LYS A 40 37.48 -6.50 -42.65
C LYS A 40 38.64 -6.26 -43.65
N PRO A 41 39.45 -5.16 -43.59
CA PRO A 41 40.22 -4.83 -42.38
C PRO A 41 40.58 -3.33 -42.13
N GLN A 42 41.27 -3.13 -41.00
CA GLN A 42 42.33 -2.13 -40.70
C GLN A 42 42.26 -0.69 -41.28
N GLY A 43 42.11 0.27 -40.37
CA GLY A 43 43.27 1.09 -39.96
C GLY A 43 43.41 2.52 -40.49
N LEU A 44 43.38 3.49 -39.56
CA LEU A 44 44.16 4.74 -39.63
C LEU A 44 44.40 5.25 -38.19
N ARG A 45 45.60 5.75 -37.91
CA ARG A 45 46.00 6.33 -36.61
C ARG A 45 46.11 7.84 -36.74
N TYR A 46 45.82 8.58 -35.66
CA TYR A 46 46.57 9.79 -35.32
C TYR A 46 46.70 9.96 -33.78
N HIS A 47 47.86 10.44 -33.37
CA HIS A 47 48.34 10.81 -32.02
C HIS A 47 49.18 12.11 -32.20
N PRO A 48 49.75 12.81 -31.19
CA PRO A 48 50.08 12.42 -29.81
C PRO A 48 49.07 13.02 -28.77
N SER A 49 49.30 13.83 -27.71
CA SER A 49 50.49 14.38 -27.02
C SER A 49 50.32 14.52 -25.50
N GLN A 50 51.20 13.80 -24.77
CA GLN A 50 52.13 14.23 -23.71
C GLN A 50 51.75 15.25 -22.61
N VAL A 51 52.29 14.97 -21.42
CA VAL A 51 52.30 15.75 -20.18
C VAL A 51 53.73 16.26 -19.92
N PRO A 52 53.93 17.36 -19.17
CA PRO A 52 54.95 17.34 -18.12
C PRO A 52 54.42 17.79 -16.74
N LYS A 53 55.17 17.42 -15.69
CA LYS A 53 54.93 17.77 -14.27
C LYS A 53 55.86 18.93 -13.83
N THR A 54 55.70 19.34 -12.57
CA THR A 54 56.62 20.03 -11.61
C THR A 54 56.09 21.39 -11.11
N ASN A 55 56.32 21.82 -9.86
CA ASN A 55 56.48 21.06 -8.59
C ASN A 55 56.21 22.02 -7.37
N ASP A 56 56.53 21.54 -6.16
CA ASP A 56 56.68 22.27 -4.88
C ASP A 56 55.35 22.76 -4.24
N ALA A 57 55.01 22.53 -2.96
CA ALA A 57 55.73 22.45 -1.67
C ALA A 57 56.04 23.82 -1.03
N SER A 58 55.88 24.06 0.29
CA SER A 58 55.16 23.37 1.38
C SER A 58 55.35 24.18 2.67
N HIS A 59 54.38 24.28 3.61
CA HIS A 59 54.66 24.41 5.07
C HIS A 59 53.38 24.33 5.95
N GLN A 60 53.51 23.75 7.15
CA GLN A 60 52.63 23.90 8.33
C GLN A 60 53.40 24.63 9.45
N PRO A 61 52.77 25.02 10.57
CA PRO A 61 52.82 24.15 11.77
C PRO A 61 51.51 23.87 12.55
N SER A 62 51.55 22.77 13.29
CA SER A 62 51.03 22.41 14.66
C SER A 62 50.54 23.53 15.63
N SER A 63 49.77 23.29 16.72
CA SER A 63 49.22 22.07 17.38
C SER A 63 48.24 22.41 18.55
N SER A 64 47.44 21.41 19.03
CA SER A 64 46.95 21.17 20.43
C SER A 64 46.17 22.26 21.23
N SER A 65 45.19 21.98 22.11
CA SER A 65 44.52 20.73 22.58
C SER A 65 43.08 20.98 23.10
N GLU A 66 42.37 19.89 23.41
CA GLU A 66 41.39 19.71 24.52
C GLU A 66 40.01 20.42 24.60
N ALA A 67 39.21 19.85 25.52
CA ALA A 67 37.91 20.26 26.08
C ALA A 67 36.60 19.90 25.34
N ALA A 68 35.58 19.60 26.15
CA ALA A 68 34.26 19.06 25.79
C ALA A 68 33.13 19.88 26.49
N PRO A 69 31.82 19.57 26.33
CA PRO A 69 30.77 20.59 26.31
C PRO A 69 30.00 20.82 27.64
N PRO A 70 29.17 21.89 27.69
CA PRO A 70 27.97 21.95 28.52
C PRO A 70 26.64 22.11 27.71
N PRO A 71 25.44 21.92 28.33
CA PRO A 71 24.15 21.80 27.63
C PRO A 71 23.12 22.92 27.93
N LEU A 72 21.85 22.66 27.58
CA LEU A 72 20.63 23.43 27.91
C LEU A 72 20.42 23.67 29.41
N PRO A 73 19.63 24.72 29.76
CA PRO A 73 18.59 24.55 30.79
C PRO A 73 17.22 25.15 30.40
N GLN A 74 16.21 24.89 31.23
CA GLN A 74 14.83 25.43 31.13
C GLN A 74 14.42 26.20 32.40
N SER A 75 13.34 27.00 32.28
CA SER A 75 12.23 27.13 33.26
C SER A 75 12.30 28.10 34.47
N ILE A 76 11.07 28.47 34.92
CA ILE A 76 10.59 28.90 36.26
C ILE A 76 10.20 30.40 36.52
N SER A 77 8.89 30.55 36.78
CA SER A 77 8.12 31.50 37.65
C SER A 77 8.01 33.03 37.46
N GLN A 78 6.73 33.46 37.31
CA GLN A 78 5.97 34.45 38.12
C GLN A 78 6.39 35.95 38.22
N GLY A 79 5.38 36.86 38.30
CA GLY A 79 5.56 38.21 38.86
C GLY A 79 4.71 39.36 38.27
N SER A 80 3.45 39.48 38.71
CA SER A 80 2.53 40.65 38.64
C SER A 80 3.03 42.07 38.26
N GLY A 81 2.20 42.86 37.54
CA GLY A 81 1.99 44.28 37.90
C GLY A 81 1.79 45.36 36.81
N PHE A 82 0.53 45.81 36.63
CA PHE A 82 0.06 47.20 36.39
C PHE A 82 0.46 48.09 35.17
N SER A 83 -0.61 48.63 34.53
CA SER A 83 -0.83 49.98 33.94
C SER A 83 0.02 50.58 32.79
N ASP A 84 -0.68 50.80 31.67
CA ASP A 84 -0.91 52.08 30.97
C ASP A 84 0.15 52.80 30.09
N SER A 85 -0.08 52.63 28.78
CA SER A 85 -0.32 53.71 27.79
C SER A 85 0.86 54.39 27.05
N SER A 86 0.50 55.13 25.97
CA SER A 86 1.35 55.84 24.98
C SER A 86 2.23 54.91 24.10
N SER A 87 2.13 54.86 22.76
CA SER A 87 2.27 55.87 21.68
C SER A 87 3.73 56.33 21.47
N SER A 88 4.28 56.51 20.26
CA SER A 88 3.70 56.52 18.90
C SER A 88 4.77 56.17 17.82
N LEU A 89 4.39 56.20 16.54
CA LEU A 89 5.34 56.22 15.40
C LEU A 89 6.31 57.42 15.49
N ASN A 90 7.46 57.29 14.83
CA ASN A 90 8.04 58.39 14.06
C ASN A 90 8.86 57.90 12.85
N LEU A 91 9.10 58.80 11.89
CA LEU A 91 9.63 58.51 10.55
C LEU A 91 10.97 59.23 10.26
N ASP A 92 11.58 58.81 9.15
CA ASP A 92 12.53 59.53 8.29
C ASP A 92 13.90 60.01 8.81
N ARG A 93 14.94 59.55 8.09
CA ARG A 93 15.97 60.41 7.50
C ARG A 93 16.23 59.96 6.06
N GLY A 94 16.23 60.89 5.11
CA GLY A 94 16.58 60.64 3.71
C GLY A 94 17.65 61.62 3.20
N SER A 95 18.25 61.33 2.04
CA SER A 95 19.20 62.24 1.38
C SER A 95 19.28 62.05 -0.16
N HIS A 96 18.50 62.87 -0.87
CA HIS A 96 18.73 63.49 -2.20
C HIS A 96 19.54 62.80 -3.32
N SER A 97 18.90 62.65 -4.49
CA SER A 97 19.29 63.26 -5.80
C SER A 97 18.38 62.70 -6.93
N ASN A 98 18.06 63.38 -8.05
CA ASN A 98 18.31 64.76 -8.49
C ASN A 98 17.10 65.32 -9.30
N VAL A 99 17.19 66.56 -9.80
CA VAL A 99 16.10 67.41 -10.33
C VAL A 99 15.81 67.26 -11.84
N GLN A 100 14.52 67.29 -12.24
CA GLN A 100 14.00 68.18 -13.31
C GLN A 100 12.45 68.25 -13.37
N GLU A 101 11.92 69.47 -13.54
CA GLU A 101 10.48 69.75 -13.72
C GLU A 101 10.06 69.82 -15.20
N LYS A 102 8.74 69.77 -15.49
CA LYS A 102 7.98 70.95 -15.99
C LYS A 102 6.66 70.61 -16.71
N ASN A 103 5.51 70.85 -16.06
CA ASN A 103 4.36 71.67 -16.52
C ASN A 103 3.07 71.38 -15.73
N VAL A 104 2.25 72.42 -15.57
CA VAL A 104 0.91 72.42 -14.93
C VAL A 104 -0.18 72.53 -16.03
N PRO A 105 -1.48 72.25 -15.76
CA PRO A 105 -2.35 73.22 -15.04
C PRO A 105 -3.29 72.58 -13.98
N PRO A 106 -3.82 73.38 -13.02
CA PRO A 106 -4.75 72.91 -12.00
C PRO A 106 -6.23 73.16 -12.35
N GLY A 107 -7.12 72.43 -11.66
CA GLY A 107 -8.51 72.85 -11.41
C GLY A 107 -9.61 72.18 -12.26
N ASP A 108 -10.39 71.32 -11.61
CA ASP A 108 -11.84 71.51 -11.53
C ASP A 108 -12.36 70.90 -10.21
N ASP A 109 -13.32 71.55 -9.57
CA ASP A 109 -13.74 71.28 -8.19
C ASP A 109 -15.20 70.78 -8.17
N SER A 110 -15.40 69.46 -8.21
CA SER A 110 -16.76 68.90 -8.06
C SER A 110 -16.86 67.58 -7.28
N LYS A 111 -17.22 67.73 -6.00
CA LYS A 111 -18.05 66.79 -5.21
C LYS A 111 -17.47 65.39 -4.93
N VAL A 112 -16.36 65.32 -4.20
CA VAL A 112 -16.20 64.23 -3.21
C VAL A 112 -16.79 64.71 -1.87
N LYS A 113 -18.02 64.31 -1.59
CA LYS A 113 -18.72 64.69 -0.34
C LYS A 113 -18.14 63.89 0.83
N GLY A 114 -17.27 64.50 1.61
CA GLY A 114 -16.60 63.84 2.73
C GLY A 114 -17.55 63.44 3.86
N SER A 115 -17.41 62.20 4.34
CA SER A 115 -17.85 61.78 5.68
C SER A 115 -16.93 60.66 6.17
N THR A 116 -15.84 61.09 6.79
CA THR A 116 -14.94 60.38 7.70
C THR A 116 -15.52 59.08 8.31
N ASP A 117 -15.04 57.93 7.85
CA ASP A 117 -15.23 56.66 8.57
C ASP A 117 -14.26 56.61 9.76
N GLN A 118 -14.77 56.95 10.95
CA GLN A 118 -14.20 56.41 12.20
C GLN A 118 -14.90 55.08 12.50
N PRO A 119 -14.15 54.03 12.90
CA PRO A 119 -14.72 52.73 13.20
C PRO A 119 -15.66 52.81 14.40
N ARG A 120 -16.96 52.68 14.16
CA ARG A 120 -17.98 52.64 15.22
C ARG A 120 -17.87 51.34 16.00
N LEU A 121 -17.09 51.34 17.09
CA LEU A 121 -17.34 50.40 18.18
C LEU A 121 -18.77 50.65 18.69
N PHE A 122 -19.46 49.55 18.99
CA PHE A 122 -20.92 49.47 19.15
C PHE A 122 -21.70 49.80 17.85
N PRO A 123 -22.21 48.77 17.12
CA PRO A 123 -23.30 49.01 16.20
C PRO A 123 -24.51 49.45 17.01
N GLY A 124 -24.86 50.74 16.89
CA GLY A 124 -25.99 51.32 17.63
C GLY A 124 -27.25 50.47 17.43
N LEU A 125 -27.79 49.95 18.52
CA LEU A 125 -29.04 49.20 18.53
C LEU A 125 -30.10 50.02 17.78
N LYS A 126 -30.67 49.46 16.72
CA LYS A 126 -31.89 50.02 16.13
C LYS A 126 -32.92 50.06 17.24
N HIS A 127 -33.26 51.26 17.71
CA HIS A 127 -34.28 51.43 18.74
C HIS A 127 -35.56 50.80 18.20
N ILE A 128 -35.96 49.66 18.78
CA ILE A 128 -37.17 48.97 18.36
C ILE A 128 -38.31 49.94 18.66
N GLN A 129 -39.03 50.35 17.62
CA GLN A 129 -40.23 51.18 17.76
C GLN A 129 -41.35 50.29 18.32
N TRP A 130 -41.26 50.01 19.62
CA TRP A 130 -42.17 49.12 20.33
C TRP A 130 -43.63 49.54 20.16
N GLU A 131 -43.93 50.84 20.07
CA GLU A 131 -45.28 51.33 19.75
C GLU A 131 -45.78 50.88 18.37
N MET A 132 -44.93 50.89 17.33
CA MET A 132 -45.32 50.44 15.99
C MET A 132 -45.37 48.90 15.89
N PHE A 133 -44.55 48.21 16.69
CA PHE A 133 -44.59 46.76 16.81
C PHE A 133 -45.81 46.27 17.59
N MET A 134 -46.06 46.81 18.79
CA MET A 134 -47.17 46.44 19.69
C MET A 134 -48.52 47.01 19.22
N GLY A 135 -48.56 48.24 18.73
CA GLY A 135 -49.79 48.92 18.33
C GLY A 135 -50.30 48.53 16.95
N ALA A 136 -49.44 48.56 15.93
CA ALA A 136 -49.87 48.30 14.55
C ALA A 136 -49.69 46.84 14.13
N ARG A 137 -48.52 46.23 14.41
CA ARG A 137 -48.22 44.86 13.93
C ARG A 137 -48.78 43.77 14.82
N LEU A 138 -48.64 43.88 16.14
CA LEU A 138 -49.08 42.85 17.08
C LEU A 138 -50.60 42.73 17.10
N PHE A 139 -51.36 43.83 17.14
CA PHE A 139 -52.83 43.76 17.04
C PHE A 139 -53.31 43.28 15.66
N ALA A 140 -52.65 43.63 14.56
CA ALA A 140 -52.97 43.06 13.25
C ALA A 140 -52.65 41.56 13.17
N TRP A 141 -51.57 41.11 13.83
CA TRP A 141 -51.19 39.70 13.89
C TRP A 141 -52.11 38.89 14.82
N LEU A 142 -52.45 39.41 16.01
CA LEU A 142 -53.46 38.82 16.90
C LEU A 142 -54.84 38.81 16.23
N GLY A 143 -55.25 39.89 15.56
CA GLY A 143 -56.53 39.95 14.84
C GLY A 143 -56.59 38.95 13.69
N GLY A 144 -55.51 38.83 12.91
CA GLY A 144 -55.39 37.82 11.87
C GLY A 144 -55.36 36.38 12.41
N LEU A 145 -54.67 36.16 13.53
CA LEU A 145 -54.60 34.87 14.22
C LEU A 145 -55.94 34.48 14.86
N ALA A 146 -56.64 35.43 15.48
CA ALA A 146 -57.97 35.24 16.05
C ALA A 146 -59.03 35.00 14.97
N LEU A 147 -58.95 35.71 13.84
CA LEU A 147 -59.81 35.45 12.67
C LEU A 147 -59.51 34.07 12.06
N PHE A 148 -58.23 33.69 11.96
CA PHE A 148 -57.83 32.35 11.53
C PHE A 148 -58.39 31.26 12.47
N PHE A 149 -58.25 31.43 13.78
CA PHE A 149 -58.86 30.53 14.76
C PHE A 149 -60.39 30.53 14.70
N ALA A 150 -61.04 31.68 14.55
CA ALA A 150 -62.49 31.76 14.40
C ALA A 150 -62.99 31.01 13.17
N ILE A 151 -62.31 31.14 12.03
CA ILE A 151 -62.62 30.37 10.81
C ILE A 151 -62.34 28.88 11.01
N ALA A 152 -61.20 28.52 11.61
CA ALA A 152 -60.83 27.13 11.87
C ALA A 152 -61.81 26.44 12.85
N PHE A 153 -62.22 27.12 13.92
CA PHE A 153 -63.21 26.62 14.88
C PHE A 153 -64.63 26.63 14.29
N LEU A 154 -65.00 27.60 13.44
CA LEU A 154 -66.30 27.58 12.74
C LEU A 154 -66.39 26.40 11.76
N VAL A 155 -65.32 26.15 10.99
CA VAL A 155 -65.21 24.96 10.15
C VAL A 155 -65.27 23.70 11.01
N LYS A 156 -64.48 23.59 12.08
CA LYS A 156 -64.49 22.41 12.96
C LYS A 156 -65.87 22.18 13.58
N TYR A 157 -66.52 23.21 14.12
CA TYR A 157 -67.86 23.13 14.69
C TYR A 157 -68.89 22.61 13.67
N SER A 158 -68.76 23.04 12.41
CA SER A 158 -69.58 22.57 11.28
C SER A 158 -69.28 21.13 10.84
N LEU A 159 -68.07 20.61 11.12
CA LEU A 159 -67.74 19.18 11.01
C LEU A 159 -68.34 18.40 12.19
N ASP A 160 -68.08 18.85 13.42
CA ASP A 160 -68.44 18.20 14.69
C ASP A 160 -69.98 18.09 14.88
N HIS A 161 -70.77 18.94 14.23
CA HIS A 161 -72.25 18.96 14.29
C HIS A 161 -72.93 18.65 12.94
N ASP A 162 -72.17 18.13 11.95
CA ASP A 162 -72.64 17.75 10.60
C ASP A 162 -73.44 18.83 9.81
N LEU A 163 -73.29 20.11 10.17
CA LEU A 163 -74.05 21.24 9.58
C LEU A 163 -73.80 21.45 8.08
N ILE A 164 -72.73 20.88 7.53
CA ILE A 164 -72.46 20.81 6.08
C ILE A 164 -72.29 19.33 5.72
N ALA A 165 -73.09 18.82 4.78
CA ALA A 165 -72.99 17.42 4.34
C ALA A 165 -71.59 17.08 3.77
N PRO A 166 -71.01 15.89 4.05
CA PRO A 166 -69.64 15.54 3.64
C PRO A 166 -69.28 15.81 2.17
N TRP A 167 -70.17 15.47 1.22
CA TRP A 167 -69.92 15.71 -0.21
C TRP A 167 -69.78 17.20 -0.54
N LEU A 168 -70.52 18.07 0.16
CA LEU A 168 -70.50 19.51 -0.01
C LEU A 168 -69.22 20.12 0.57
N ARG A 169 -68.65 19.52 1.64
CA ARG A 169 -67.31 19.88 2.18
C ARG A 169 -66.24 19.69 1.10
N ILE A 170 -66.23 18.53 0.44
CA ILE A 170 -65.31 18.21 -0.65
C ILE A 170 -65.54 19.11 -1.87
N ALA A 171 -66.79 19.33 -2.29
CA ALA A 171 -67.11 20.20 -3.42
C ALA A 171 -66.66 21.66 -3.19
N LEU A 172 -66.93 22.24 -2.01
CA LEU A 172 -66.47 23.57 -1.65
C LEU A 172 -64.94 23.63 -1.54
N GLY A 173 -64.30 22.58 -0.99
CA GLY A 173 -62.85 22.44 -0.96
C GLY A 173 -62.20 22.50 -2.35
N TYR A 174 -62.75 21.77 -3.33
CA TYR A 174 -62.31 21.82 -4.72
C TYR A 174 -62.53 23.19 -5.36
N LEU A 175 -63.70 23.80 -5.17
CA LEU A 175 -64.03 25.13 -5.72
C LEU A 175 -63.09 26.21 -5.21
N VAL A 176 -62.84 26.26 -3.89
CA VAL A 176 -61.90 27.21 -3.28
C VAL A 176 -60.48 26.95 -3.77
N SER A 177 -60.03 25.69 -3.77
CA SER A 177 -58.65 25.34 -4.16
C SER A 177 -58.37 25.60 -5.64
N MET A 178 -59.33 25.31 -6.52
CA MET A 178 -59.25 25.65 -7.94
C MET A 178 -59.33 27.16 -8.16
N GLY A 179 -60.16 27.88 -7.40
CA GLY A 179 -60.24 29.34 -7.39
C GLY A 179 -58.92 30.00 -7.00
N LEU A 180 -58.25 29.53 -5.94
CA LEU A 180 -56.92 29.97 -5.53
C LEU A 180 -55.85 29.67 -6.60
N THR A 181 -55.91 28.48 -7.22
CA THR A 181 -55.01 28.09 -8.31
C THR A 181 -55.16 29.03 -9.51
N VAL A 182 -56.38 29.21 -10.03
CA VAL A 182 -56.68 30.08 -11.19
C VAL A 182 -56.43 31.55 -10.86
N GLY A 183 -56.73 32.00 -9.63
CA GLY A 183 -56.44 33.34 -9.13
C GLY A 183 -54.94 33.64 -9.12
N GLY A 184 -54.13 32.75 -8.55
CA GLY A 184 -52.68 32.87 -8.57
C GLY A 184 -52.09 32.85 -9.98
N ILE A 185 -52.69 32.10 -10.92
CA ILE A 185 -52.32 32.09 -12.34
C ILE A 185 -52.66 33.42 -13.03
N ARG A 186 -53.83 34.00 -12.79
CA ARG A 186 -54.24 35.28 -13.40
C ARG A 186 -53.55 36.50 -12.78
N LEU A 187 -53.18 36.47 -11.50
CA LEU A 187 -52.54 37.59 -10.80
C LEU A 187 -51.03 37.75 -11.10
N ARG A 188 -50.54 37.15 -12.19
CA ARG A 188 -49.11 37.05 -12.56
C ARG A 188 -48.48 38.37 -13.05
N ARG A 189 -48.43 39.39 -12.20
CA ARG A 189 -47.68 40.65 -12.41
C ARG A 189 -46.21 40.50 -11.99
N LYS A 190 -45.32 41.39 -12.49
CA LYS A 190 -43.88 41.32 -12.17
C LYS A 190 -43.59 41.62 -10.69
N GLU A 191 -44.29 42.57 -10.08
CA GLU A 191 -44.12 42.89 -8.65
C GLU A 191 -44.68 41.79 -7.72
N LEU A 192 -45.86 41.24 -8.03
CA LEU A 192 -46.57 40.27 -7.19
C LEU A 192 -46.13 38.81 -7.39
N ARG A 193 -44.89 38.57 -7.85
CA ARG A 193 -44.38 37.23 -8.19
C ARG A 193 -44.45 36.23 -7.04
N VAL A 194 -44.09 36.65 -5.82
CA VAL A 194 -44.14 35.78 -4.64
C VAL A 194 -45.60 35.45 -4.31
N THR A 195 -46.47 36.47 -4.21
CA THR A 195 -47.89 36.30 -3.89
C THR A 195 -48.64 35.44 -4.91
N SER A 196 -48.38 35.63 -6.21
CA SER A 196 -48.94 34.80 -7.30
C SER A 196 -48.48 33.34 -7.21
N GLN A 197 -47.21 33.11 -6.83
CA GLN A 197 -46.68 31.76 -6.61
C GLN A 197 -47.28 31.13 -5.35
N THR A 198 -47.31 31.81 -4.20
CA THR A 198 -47.86 31.26 -2.96
C THR A 198 -49.36 31.01 -3.07
N LEU A 199 -50.13 31.87 -3.74
CA LEU A 199 -51.58 31.71 -3.90
C LEU A 199 -51.92 30.46 -4.75
N ALA A 200 -51.24 30.27 -5.89
CA ALA A 200 -51.44 29.08 -6.70
C ALA A 200 -50.84 27.81 -6.06
N ALA A 201 -49.77 27.94 -5.27
CA ALA A 201 -49.20 26.84 -4.49
C ALA A 201 -50.19 26.34 -3.43
N THR A 202 -50.79 27.25 -2.66
CA THR A 202 -51.85 26.92 -1.70
C THR A 202 -53.07 26.31 -2.39
N GLY A 203 -53.43 26.79 -3.58
CA GLY A 203 -54.48 26.18 -4.41
C GLY A 203 -54.16 24.73 -4.82
N LEU A 204 -52.94 24.45 -5.29
CA LEU A 204 -52.51 23.09 -5.67
C LEU A 204 -52.44 22.13 -4.47
N VAL A 205 -51.93 22.62 -3.33
CA VAL A 205 -51.92 21.85 -2.08
C VAL A 205 -53.35 21.58 -1.61
N GLY A 206 -54.26 22.57 -1.69
CA GLY A 206 -55.67 22.40 -1.40
C GLY A 206 -56.35 21.35 -2.29
N LEU A 207 -56.11 21.38 -3.61
CA LEU A 207 -56.64 20.37 -4.55
C LEU A 207 -56.19 18.96 -4.17
N TYR A 208 -54.90 18.80 -3.84
CA TYR A 208 -54.34 17.54 -3.38
C TYR A 208 -54.95 17.08 -2.04
N SER A 209 -55.00 17.97 -1.04
CA SER A 209 -55.55 17.67 0.29
C SER A 209 -57.04 17.32 0.26
N VAL A 210 -57.83 17.96 -0.61
CA VAL A 210 -59.26 17.66 -0.78
C VAL A 210 -59.46 16.33 -1.50
N THR A 211 -58.62 16.02 -2.50
CA THR A 211 -58.61 14.69 -3.15
C THR A 211 -58.28 13.59 -2.14
N PHE A 212 -57.29 13.81 -1.27
CA PHE A 212 -56.93 12.86 -0.23
C PHE A 212 -58.01 12.72 0.86
N ALA A 213 -58.60 13.83 1.32
CA ALA A 213 -59.68 13.80 2.31
C ALA A 213 -60.91 13.03 1.81
N ALA A 214 -61.25 13.15 0.52
CA ALA A 214 -62.37 12.42 -0.08
C ALA A 214 -62.16 10.89 -0.12
N TYR A 215 -60.89 10.45 -0.17
CA TYR A 215 -60.47 9.06 -0.02
C TYR A 215 -60.46 8.65 1.46
N ALA A 216 -59.50 9.15 2.24
CA ALA A 216 -59.13 8.58 3.55
C ALA A 216 -60.02 9.01 4.74
N LEU A 217 -60.82 10.07 4.62
CA LEU A 217 -61.63 10.58 5.74
C LEU A 217 -63.15 10.40 5.55
N TYR A 218 -63.59 10.10 4.32
CA TYR A 218 -65.01 10.05 3.98
C TYR A 218 -65.42 8.85 3.10
N ASP A 219 -64.47 8.02 2.66
CA ASP A 219 -64.68 6.77 1.90
C ASP A 219 -65.75 6.87 0.79
N PHE A 220 -65.65 7.92 -0.03
CA PHE A 220 -66.62 8.12 -1.11
C PHE A 220 -66.39 7.11 -2.23
N ALA A 221 -67.41 6.32 -2.59
CA ALA A 221 -67.35 5.30 -3.64
C ALA A 221 -66.86 5.78 -5.03
N LEU A 222 -66.90 7.09 -5.32
CA LEU A 222 -66.30 7.69 -6.53
C LEU A 222 -64.77 7.88 -6.42
N PHE A 223 -64.27 8.08 -5.21
CA PHE A 223 -62.85 8.24 -4.88
C PHE A 223 -62.27 6.90 -4.44
N ASN A 224 -62.28 5.91 -5.34
CA ASN A 224 -61.52 4.68 -5.13
C ASN A 224 -60.01 4.93 -5.38
N THR A 225 -59.16 3.94 -5.07
CA THR A 225 -57.71 4.06 -5.20
C THR A 225 -57.22 4.50 -6.60
N PRO A 226 -57.66 3.91 -7.73
CA PRO A 226 -57.20 4.35 -9.05
C PRO A 226 -57.68 5.76 -9.44
N VAL A 227 -58.92 6.16 -9.09
CA VAL A 227 -59.39 7.54 -9.34
C VAL A 227 -58.61 8.55 -8.49
N THR A 228 -58.34 8.22 -7.23
CA THR A 228 -57.58 9.07 -6.31
C THR A 228 -56.12 9.25 -6.78
N VAL A 229 -55.46 8.16 -7.20
CA VAL A 229 -54.11 8.20 -7.79
C VAL A 229 -54.09 9.00 -9.10
N LEU A 230 -55.14 8.90 -9.93
CA LEU A 230 -55.26 9.68 -11.18
C LEU A 230 -55.40 11.19 -10.88
N LEU A 231 -56.31 11.59 -9.99
CA LEU A 231 -56.52 12.99 -9.62
C LEU A 231 -55.31 13.62 -8.91
N ALA A 232 -54.63 12.85 -8.05
CA ALA A 232 -53.35 13.23 -7.48
C ALA A 232 -52.30 13.43 -8.58
N SER A 233 -52.16 12.48 -9.51
CA SER A 233 -51.19 12.55 -10.62
C SER A 233 -51.42 13.75 -11.54
N ILE A 234 -52.69 14.10 -11.81
CA ILE A 234 -53.06 15.31 -12.57
C ILE A 234 -52.64 16.58 -11.81
N THR A 235 -52.95 16.66 -10.51
CA THR A 235 -52.62 17.82 -9.66
C THR A 235 -51.10 18.03 -9.54
N LEU A 236 -50.36 16.93 -9.35
CA LEU A 236 -48.89 16.93 -9.28
C LEU A 236 -48.25 17.30 -10.63
N SER A 237 -48.79 16.79 -11.74
CA SER A 237 -48.37 17.18 -13.10
C SER A 237 -48.60 18.66 -13.37
N GLY A 238 -49.72 19.21 -12.88
CA GLY A 238 -50.02 20.64 -12.91
C GLY A 238 -48.99 21.47 -12.12
N ALA A 239 -48.62 21.03 -10.91
CA ALA A 239 -47.60 21.67 -10.10
C ALA A 239 -46.21 21.67 -10.77
N VAL A 240 -45.80 20.54 -11.35
CA VAL A 240 -44.53 20.40 -12.09
C VAL A 240 -44.51 21.26 -13.35
N PHE A 241 -45.61 21.32 -14.10
CA PHE A 241 -45.75 22.19 -15.28
C PHE A 241 -45.70 23.68 -14.91
N LEU A 242 -46.39 24.09 -13.84
CA LEU A 242 -46.34 25.46 -13.33
C LEU A 242 -44.94 25.83 -12.82
N ALA A 243 -44.22 24.90 -12.17
CA ALA A 243 -42.83 25.10 -11.75
C ALA A 243 -41.90 25.42 -12.94
N ASP A 244 -41.97 24.65 -14.03
CA ASP A 244 -41.17 24.88 -15.25
C ASP A 244 -41.53 26.21 -15.92
N ARG A 245 -42.83 26.51 -16.05
CA ARG A 245 -43.35 27.73 -16.69
C ARG A 245 -43.06 29.01 -15.91
N TRP A 246 -42.97 28.93 -14.58
CA TRP A 246 -42.79 30.10 -13.71
C TRP A 246 -41.40 30.22 -13.10
N LYS A 247 -40.54 29.20 -13.26
CA LYS A 247 -39.22 29.10 -12.63
C LYS A 247 -39.30 29.25 -11.10
N SER A 248 -40.29 28.60 -10.49
CA SER A 248 -40.48 28.60 -9.04
C SER A 248 -40.00 27.28 -8.44
N PRO A 249 -38.91 27.28 -7.65
CA PRO A 249 -38.48 26.07 -6.94
C PRO A 249 -39.53 25.66 -5.88
N LEU A 250 -40.27 26.63 -5.32
CA LEU A 250 -41.32 26.42 -4.32
C LEU A 250 -42.45 25.50 -4.85
N MET A 251 -42.86 25.71 -6.10
CA MET A 251 -43.83 24.85 -6.79
C MET A 251 -43.29 23.43 -6.99
N ALA A 252 -42.02 23.30 -7.41
CA ALA A 252 -41.39 21.99 -7.59
C ALA A 252 -41.25 21.24 -6.26
N THR A 253 -40.94 21.93 -5.16
CA THR A 253 -40.86 21.29 -3.84
C THR A 253 -42.21 20.84 -3.30
N LEU A 254 -43.31 21.55 -3.57
CA LEU A 254 -44.64 21.12 -3.14
C LEU A 254 -45.15 19.95 -3.98
N GLY A 255 -44.89 19.94 -5.29
CA GLY A 255 -45.12 18.78 -6.14
C GLY A 255 -44.28 17.55 -5.74
N MET A 256 -43.03 17.78 -5.31
CA MET A 256 -42.16 16.73 -4.76
C MET A 256 -42.69 16.18 -3.43
N LEU A 257 -43.06 17.04 -2.48
CA LEU A 257 -43.56 16.63 -1.17
C LEU A 257 -44.90 15.91 -1.27
N GLY A 258 -45.90 16.49 -1.94
CA GLY A 258 -47.21 15.84 -2.13
C GLY A 258 -47.10 14.52 -2.90
N GLY A 259 -46.28 14.47 -3.95
CA GLY A 259 -46.03 13.25 -4.70
C GLY A 259 -45.40 12.16 -3.83
N LEU A 260 -44.33 12.46 -3.10
CA LEU A 260 -43.62 11.47 -2.29
C LEU A 260 -44.40 11.08 -1.01
N LEU A 261 -45.31 11.91 -0.51
CA LEU A 261 -46.21 11.55 0.59
C LEU A 261 -47.38 10.67 0.14
N THR A 262 -47.70 10.61 -1.16
CA THR A 262 -48.92 9.93 -1.64
C THR A 262 -48.99 8.44 -1.26
N PRO A 263 -47.93 7.60 -1.40
CA PRO A 263 -48.00 6.20 -1.02
C PRO A 263 -48.16 5.98 0.49
N LEU A 264 -47.54 6.85 1.30
CA LEU A 264 -47.63 6.83 2.77
C LEU A 264 -49.01 7.25 3.28
N LEU A 265 -49.75 8.04 2.50
CA LEU A 265 -51.08 8.54 2.86
C LEU A 265 -52.21 7.60 2.41
N LEU A 266 -52.07 6.90 1.28
CA LEU A 266 -53.10 6.03 0.70
C LEU A 266 -53.15 4.61 1.30
N ASP A 267 -52.41 4.36 2.39
CA ASP A 267 -52.22 3.05 3.05
C ASP A 267 -51.87 1.91 2.06
N VAL A 268 -51.01 2.24 1.08
CA VAL A 268 -50.48 1.29 0.11
C VAL A 268 -49.48 0.40 0.83
N ASP A 269 -49.60 -0.93 0.70
CA ASP A 269 -48.61 -1.87 1.25
C ASP A 269 -47.22 -1.53 0.71
N LEU A 270 -46.39 -0.97 1.60
CA LEU A 270 -45.03 -0.53 1.29
C LEU A 270 -44.05 -1.70 1.14
N GLY A 271 -44.50 -2.95 1.34
CA GLY A 271 -43.82 -4.17 0.90
C GLY A 271 -44.02 -4.45 -0.60
N ASP A 272 -45.12 -4.01 -1.20
CA ASP A 272 -45.47 -4.34 -2.57
C ASP A 272 -44.76 -3.40 -3.57
N GLY A 273 -43.53 -3.80 -3.94
CA GLY A 273 -42.54 -2.90 -4.52
C GLY A 273 -42.86 -2.41 -5.93
N LEU A 274 -43.55 -3.20 -6.77
CA LEU A 274 -43.74 -2.88 -8.18
C LEU A 274 -44.68 -1.67 -8.41
N PRO A 275 -45.85 -1.58 -7.75
CA PRO A 275 -46.66 -0.35 -7.77
C PRO A 275 -45.91 0.86 -7.19
N LEU A 276 -45.26 0.68 -6.03
CA LEU A 276 -44.58 1.74 -5.28
C LEU A 276 -43.46 2.41 -6.11
N PHE A 277 -42.52 1.63 -6.64
CA PHE A 277 -41.42 2.17 -7.44
C PHE A 277 -41.84 2.58 -8.85
N GLY A 278 -42.91 2.01 -9.41
CA GLY A 278 -43.51 2.50 -10.65
C GLY A 278 -44.00 3.94 -10.51
N PHE A 279 -44.79 4.22 -9.47
CA PHE A 279 -45.29 5.56 -9.17
C PHE A 279 -44.15 6.54 -8.80
N ILE A 280 -43.28 6.17 -7.86
CA ILE A 280 -42.15 7.01 -7.43
C ILE A 280 -41.17 7.26 -8.59
N GLY A 281 -40.98 6.29 -9.49
CA GLY A 281 -40.14 6.41 -10.67
C GLY A 281 -40.67 7.44 -11.67
N LEU A 282 -41.96 7.37 -12.01
CA LEU A 282 -42.63 8.33 -12.90
C LEU A 282 -42.57 9.76 -12.32
N LEU A 283 -42.89 9.90 -11.03
CA LEU A 283 -42.78 11.17 -10.29
C LEU A 283 -41.35 11.73 -10.33
N SER A 284 -40.35 10.86 -10.12
CA SER A 284 -38.93 11.23 -10.14
C SER A 284 -38.49 11.74 -11.51
N VAL A 285 -38.89 11.10 -12.60
CA VAL A 285 -38.60 11.56 -13.97
C VAL A 285 -39.17 12.98 -14.20
N GLY A 286 -40.42 13.22 -13.78
CA GLY A 286 -41.07 14.53 -13.93
C GLY A 286 -40.36 15.66 -13.16
N ILE A 287 -40.03 15.42 -11.88
CA ILE A 287 -39.35 16.41 -11.04
C ILE A 287 -37.91 16.64 -11.52
N LEU A 288 -37.17 15.59 -11.87
CA LEU A 288 -35.82 15.70 -12.41
C LEU A 288 -35.80 16.51 -13.71
N TRP A 289 -36.74 16.28 -14.63
CA TRP A 289 -36.81 17.01 -15.89
C TRP A 289 -36.89 18.53 -15.70
N VAL A 290 -37.69 19.00 -14.74
CA VAL A 290 -37.80 20.43 -14.41
C VAL A 290 -36.61 20.92 -13.59
N SER A 291 -36.19 20.16 -12.57
CA SER A 291 -35.06 20.52 -11.70
C SER A 291 -33.75 20.71 -12.49
N LEU A 292 -33.51 19.84 -13.48
CA LEU A 292 -32.36 19.91 -14.37
C LEU A 292 -32.41 21.09 -15.36
N ARG A 293 -33.61 21.54 -15.76
CA ARG A 293 -33.78 22.67 -16.71
C ARG A 293 -33.44 24.03 -16.11
N HIS A 294 -33.48 24.17 -14.79
CA HIS A 294 -33.25 25.45 -14.09
C HIS A 294 -32.12 25.37 -13.05
N ASP A 295 -31.24 24.37 -13.15
CA ASP A 295 -30.08 24.12 -12.26
C ASP A 295 -30.43 24.00 -10.75
N TRP A 296 -31.63 23.49 -10.41
CA TRP A 296 -32.10 23.34 -9.01
C TRP A 296 -31.51 22.11 -8.31
N VAL A 297 -30.18 21.99 -8.29
CA VAL A 297 -29.45 20.79 -7.81
C VAL A 297 -29.85 20.36 -6.40
N TRP A 298 -30.28 21.29 -5.53
CA TRP A 298 -30.78 20.95 -4.20
C TRP A 298 -32.08 20.14 -4.22
N ILE A 299 -33.03 20.45 -5.11
CA ILE A 299 -34.27 19.67 -5.30
C ILE A 299 -33.93 18.30 -5.87
N THR A 300 -33.00 18.25 -6.84
CA THR A 300 -32.46 17.00 -7.40
C THR A 300 -31.85 16.12 -6.30
N GLY A 301 -31.14 16.72 -5.34
CA GLY A 301 -30.54 16.05 -4.18
C GLY A 301 -31.55 15.63 -3.11
N THR A 302 -32.57 16.44 -2.81
CA THR A 302 -33.64 16.09 -1.87
C THR A 302 -34.49 14.94 -2.41
N LEU A 303 -34.84 14.96 -3.70
CA LEU A 303 -35.51 13.86 -4.38
C LEU A 303 -34.66 12.58 -4.30
N ALA A 304 -33.37 12.67 -4.63
CA ALA A 304 -32.42 11.55 -4.51
C ALA A 304 -32.39 10.96 -3.09
N PHE A 305 -32.35 11.81 -2.06
CA PHE A 305 -32.41 11.36 -0.67
C PHE A 305 -33.72 10.66 -0.32
N VAL A 306 -34.89 11.23 -0.65
CA VAL A 306 -36.18 10.63 -0.27
C VAL A 306 -36.48 9.36 -1.07
N THR A 307 -36.14 9.28 -2.36
CA THR A 307 -36.27 8.01 -3.10
C THR A 307 -35.36 6.92 -2.53
N THR A 308 -34.19 7.31 -2.00
CA THR A 308 -33.31 6.39 -1.28
C THR A 308 -33.97 5.89 0.00
N VAL A 309 -34.59 6.76 0.80
CA VAL A 309 -35.31 6.36 2.02
C VAL A 309 -36.44 5.36 1.71
N TYR A 310 -37.19 5.55 0.63
CA TYR A 310 -38.18 4.55 0.17
C TYR A 310 -37.55 3.21 -0.24
N GLN A 311 -36.39 3.23 -0.91
CA GLN A 311 -35.65 2.01 -1.25
C GLN A 311 -35.13 1.28 -0.01
N LEU A 312 -34.61 2.02 0.98
CA LEU A 312 -34.14 1.46 2.26
C LEU A 312 -35.29 0.86 3.08
N TYR A 313 -36.43 1.55 3.15
CA TYR A 313 -37.62 1.07 3.85
C TYR A 313 -38.16 -0.22 3.22
N TRP A 314 -38.37 -0.23 1.90
CA TRP A 314 -38.81 -1.42 1.18
C TRP A 314 -37.85 -2.60 1.41
N PHE A 315 -36.53 -2.37 1.37
CA PHE A 315 -35.54 -3.42 1.65
C PHE A 315 -35.65 -4.01 3.06
N ALA A 316 -35.95 -3.18 4.06
CA ALA A 316 -36.08 -3.61 5.46
C ALA A 316 -37.32 -4.47 5.71
N GLN A 317 -38.42 -4.23 4.98
CA GLN A 317 -39.67 -5.01 5.10
C GLN A 317 -39.54 -6.43 4.53
N GLN A 318 -38.58 -6.69 3.63
CA GLN A 318 -38.44 -7.96 2.90
C GLN A 318 -37.64 -9.05 3.67
N ALA A 319 -37.76 -9.06 5.00
CA ALA A 319 -36.99 -9.96 5.88
C ALA A 319 -37.27 -11.47 5.64
N GLY A 320 -38.40 -11.82 4.99
CA GLY A 320 -38.72 -13.20 4.60
C GLY A 320 -37.94 -13.73 3.39
N GLY A 321 -37.20 -12.89 2.67
CA GLY A 321 -36.35 -13.28 1.54
C GLY A 321 -36.60 -12.46 0.27
N ILE A 322 -35.58 -11.71 -0.17
CA ILE A 322 -35.65 -10.86 -1.36
C ILE A 322 -35.46 -11.67 -2.65
N ASN A 323 -36.40 -11.54 -3.60
CA ASN A 323 -36.14 -11.88 -4.99
C ASN A 323 -35.18 -10.85 -5.60
N TRP A 324 -33.92 -11.24 -5.78
CA TRP A 324 -32.86 -10.35 -6.27
C TRP A 324 -33.07 -9.83 -7.68
N ALA A 325 -33.74 -10.58 -8.56
CA ALA A 325 -34.10 -10.06 -9.88
C ALA A 325 -35.10 -8.90 -9.76
N MET A 326 -36.03 -8.97 -8.81
CA MET A 326 -36.97 -7.88 -8.50
C MET A 326 -36.26 -6.70 -7.83
N ALA A 327 -35.38 -6.92 -6.84
CA ALA A 327 -34.61 -5.83 -6.22
C ALA A 327 -33.72 -5.09 -7.23
N CYS A 328 -33.10 -5.82 -8.17
CA CYS A 328 -32.40 -5.24 -9.32
C CYS A 328 -33.35 -4.41 -10.19
N LEU A 329 -34.48 -4.98 -10.62
CA LEU A 329 -35.47 -4.33 -11.48
C LEU A 329 -36.00 -3.02 -10.89
N LEU A 330 -36.26 -3.00 -9.58
CA LEU A 330 -36.88 -1.86 -8.89
C LEU A 330 -35.88 -0.75 -8.53
N THR A 331 -34.64 -1.08 -8.14
CA THR A 331 -33.67 -0.08 -7.64
C THR A 331 -32.65 0.39 -8.67
N PHE A 332 -32.20 -0.47 -9.59
CA PHE A 332 -31.20 -0.10 -10.61
C PHE A 332 -31.64 1.04 -11.56
N PRO A 333 -32.92 1.14 -12.00
CA PRO A 333 -33.36 2.25 -12.84
C PRO A 333 -33.14 3.63 -12.20
N PHE A 334 -33.24 3.74 -10.87
CA PHE A 334 -32.98 5.01 -10.17
C PHE A 334 -31.48 5.38 -10.20
N ALA A 335 -30.59 4.40 -10.01
CA ALA A 335 -29.14 4.63 -10.17
C ALA A 335 -28.81 5.12 -11.59
N LEU A 336 -29.40 4.50 -12.61
CA LEU A 336 -29.27 4.92 -14.01
C LEU A 336 -29.86 6.33 -14.25
N LEU A 337 -31.02 6.63 -13.68
CA LEU A 337 -31.72 7.91 -13.78
C LEU A 337 -30.89 9.07 -13.18
N TYR A 338 -30.33 8.89 -11.98
CA TYR A 338 -29.44 9.89 -11.37
C TYR A 338 -28.08 10.00 -12.12
N THR A 339 -27.58 8.92 -12.71
CA THR A 339 -26.42 8.97 -13.63
C THR A 339 -26.74 9.71 -14.94
N ALA A 340 -27.96 9.61 -15.47
CA ALA A 340 -28.40 10.39 -16.63
C ALA A 340 -28.58 11.88 -16.28
N ALA A 341 -29.09 12.17 -15.09
CA ALA A 341 -29.23 13.52 -14.54
C ALA A 341 -27.87 14.25 -14.43
N SER A 342 -26.83 13.58 -13.88
CA SER A 342 -25.48 14.16 -13.80
C SER A 342 -24.86 14.40 -15.18
N GLN A 343 -25.07 13.51 -16.15
CA GLN A 343 -24.67 13.71 -17.54
C GLN A 343 -25.38 14.92 -18.18
N ARG A 344 -26.64 15.20 -17.82
CA ARG A 344 -27.40 16.34 -18.33
C ARG A 344 -26.87 17.67 -17.80
N LEU A 345 -26.63 17.79 -16.48
CA LEU A 345 -26.04 18.98 -15.85
C LEU A 345 -24.70 19.36 -16.49
N ARG A 346 -23.81 18.37 -16.68
CA ARG A 346 -22.51 18.59 -17.32
C ARG A 346 -22.64 19.07 -18.78
N ARG A 347 -23.57 18.49 -19.56
CA ARG A 347 -23.83 18.92 -20.95
C ARG A 347 -24.41 20.34 -21.05
N TRP A 348 -25.04 20.85 -20.00
CA TRP A 348 -25.59 22.21 -19.95
C TRP A 348 -24.66 23.23 -19.27
N GLY A 349 -23.47 22.82 -18.82
CA GLY A 349 -22.48 23.74 -18.23
C GLY A 349 -22.89 24.29 -16.87
N ALA A 350 -23.72 23.56 -16.13
CA ALA A 350 -24.28 23.97 -14.85
C ALA A 350 -23.19 24.42 -13.86
N LYS A 351 -23.27 25.66 -13.36
CA LYS A 351 -22.25 26.24 -12.46
C LYS A 351 -22.14 25.52 -11.11
N SER A 352 -23.17 24.77 -10.74
CA SER A 352 -23.31 24.05 -9.45
C SER A 352 -22.75 22.62 -9.50
N LEU A 353 -21.72 22.37 -10.34
CA LEU A 353 -21.12 21.04 -10.56
C LEU A 353 -20.50 20.42 -9.28
N SER A 354 -20.19 21.23 -8.26
CA SER A 354 -19.77 20.77 -6.93
C SER A 354 -20.88 20.02 -6.18
N HIS A 355 -22.13 20.46 -6.29
CA HIS A 355 -23.28 19.82 -5.64
C HIS A 355 -23.76 18.55 -6.38
N ALA A 356 -23.24 18.27 -7.58
CA ALA A 356 -23.57 17.05 -8.33
C ALA A 356 -23.13 15.77 -7.58
N ALA A 357 -22.18 15.85 -6.64
CA ALA A 357 -21.79 14.73 -5.77
C ALA A 357 -22.94 14.24 -4.86
N ILE A 358 -23.97 15.05 -4.62
CA ILE A 358 -25.18 14.63 -3.88
C ILE A 358 -25.93 13.53 -4.66
N LEU A 359 -25.80 13.50 -6.00
CA LEU A 359 -26.47 12.52 -6.87
C LEU A 359 -25.81 11.12 -6.85
N GLU A 360 -24.70 10.95 -6.13
CA GLU A 360 -24.05 9.65 -5.91
C GLU A 360 -24.59 8.95 -4.64
N TRP A 361 -25.20 9.69 -3.72
CA TRP A 361 -25.69 9.16 -2.43
C TRP A 361 -26.70 7.99 -2.56
N PRO A 362 -27.65 7.97 -3.52
CA PRO A 362 -28.52 6.81 -3.70
C PRO A 362 -27.74 5.54 -4.02
N GLY A 363 -26.73 5.64 -4.89
CA GLY A 363 -25.86 4.50 -5.21
C GLY A 363 -25.05 4.02 -4.01
N PHE A 364 -24.53 4.94 -3.18
CA PHE A 364 -23.83 4.56 -1.94
C PHE A 364 -24.75 3.89 -0.93
N ALA A 365 -25.94 4.45 -0.69
CA ALA A 365 -26.89 3.90 0.26
C ALA A 365 -27.42 2.52 -0.16
N LEU A 366 -27.68 2.29 -1.45
CA LEU A 366 -28.03 0.96 -1.97
C LEU A 366 -26.92 -0.07 -1.76
N LEU A 367 -25.65 0.32 -1.93
CA LEU A 367 -24.49 -0.56 -1.68
C LEU A 367 -24.26 -0.84 -0.19
N VAL A 368 -24.50 0.15 0.69
CA VAL A 368 -24.43 -0.03 2.14
C VAL A 368 -25.58 -0.90 2.64
N MET A 369 -26.80 -0.71 2.12
CA MET A 369 -27.94 -1.55 2.48
C MET A 369 -27.78 -2.99 1.98
N MET A 370 -27.21 -3.18 0.78
CA MET A 370 -26.78 -4.50 0.29
C MET A 370 -25.84 -5.18 1.30
N MET A 371 -24.80 -4.50 1.79
CA MET A 371 -23.89 -5.06 2.80
C MET A 371 -24.62 -5.46 4.08
N LEU A 372 -25.48 -4.57 4.61
CA LEU A 372 -26.22 -4.80 5.86
C LEU A 372 -27.22 -5.95 5.72
N PHE A 373 -27.95 -6.02 4.61
CA PHE A 373 -28.93 -7.08 4.36
C PHE A 373 -28.27 -8.44 4.20
N MET A 374 -27.18 -8.54 3.43
CA MET A 374 -26.40 -9.78 3.29
C MET A 374 -25.82 -10.23 4.65
N GLY A 375 -25.34 -9.27 5.45
CA GLY A 375 -24.85 -9.52 6.81
C GLY A 375 -25.91 -10.03 7.80
N ALA A 376 -27.19 -9.72 7.57
CA ALA A 376 -28.28 -10.08 8.47
C ALA A 376 -29.03 -11.37 8.08
N HIS A 377 -29.14 -11.69 6.78
CA HIS A 377 -30.00 -12.80 6.30
C HIS A 377 -29.22 -14.01 5.74
N GLY A 378 -27.90 -13.88 5.52
CA GLY A 378 -27.07 -14.97 5.03
C GLY A 378 -27.32 -15.37 3.56
N ALA A 379 -26.63 -16.42 3.11
CA ALA A 379 -26.49 -16.74 1.68
C ALA A 379 -27.63 -17.58 1.07
N THR A 380 -28.49 -18.20 1.88
CA THR A 380 -29.35 -19.33 1.47
C THR A 380 -30.48 -18.97 0.49
N THR A 381 -30.86 -17.69 0.36
CA THR A 381 -31.91 -17.22 -0.55
C THR A 381 -31.37 -16.44 -1.76
N LEU A 382 -30.05 -16.30 -1.88
CA LEU A 382 -29.42 -15.28 -2.73
C LEU A 382 -28.92 -15.88 -4.05
N HIS A 383 -29.62 -15.66 -5.18
CA HIS A 383 -29.11 -16.14 -6.49
C HIS A 383 -27.88 -15.31 -6.95
N PRO A 384 -26.64 -15.85 -6.91
CA PRO A 384 -25.47 -14.98 -6.72
C PRO A 384 -25.11 -14.07 -7.90
N LEU A 385 -25.38 -14.53 -9.13
CA LEU A 385 -25.12 -13.77 -10.35
C LEU A 385 -25.89 -12.44 -10.41
N TRP A 386 -27.11 -12.38 -9.84
CA TRP A 386 -27.91 -11.15 -9.86
C TRP A 386 -27.29 -10.05 -8.99
N ILE A 387 -26.72 -10.41 -7.84
CA ILE A 387 -26.02 -9.46 -6.97
C ILE A 387 -24.68 -9.04 -7.61
N GLY A 388 -23.94 -9.97 -8.23
CA GLY A 388 -22.73 -9.63 -8.99
C GLY A 388 -23.01 -8.63 -10.11
N LEU A 389 -24.08 -8.84 -10.88
CA LEU A 389 -24.55 -7.90 -11.91
C LEU A 389 -25.00 -6.56 -11.32
N TYR A 390 -25.66 -6.57 -10.15
CA TYR A 390 -26.07 -5.36 -9.44
C TYR A 390 -24.88 -4.50 -9.01
N LEU A 391 -23.85 -5.13 -8.42
CA LEU A 391 -22.62 -4.47 -8.00
C LEU A 391 -21.85 -3.87 -9.19
N LEU A 392 -21.78 -4.60 -10.31
CA LEU A 392 -21.21 -4.09 -11.56
C LEU A 392 -22.06 -2.95 -12.15
N GLY A 393 -23.38 -3.02 -12.06
CA GLY A 393 -24.32 -2.01 -12.56
C GLY A 393 -24.30 -0.70 -11.77
N VAL A 394 -24.62 -0.76 -10.47
CA VAL A 394 -24.59 0.40 -9.56
C VAL A 394 -23.16 0.95 -9.46
N GLY A 395 -22.16 0.05 -9.47
CA GLY A 395 -20.75 0.40 -9.63
C GLY A 395 -20.50 1.21 -10.89
N GLY A 396 -20.91 0.72 -12.07
CA GLY A 396 -20.81 1.43 -13.34
C GLY A 396 -21.51 2.81 -13.34
N CYS A 397 -22.65 2.94 -12.66
CA CYS A 397 -23.37 4.20 -12.49
C CYS A 397 -22.59 5.24 -11.67
N LEU A 398 -22.11 4.87 -10.46
CA LEU A 398 -21.29 5.72 -9.60
C LEU A 398 -19.95 6.09 -10.25
N SER A 399 -19.35 5.10 -10.91
CA SER A 399 -18.14 5.22 -11.74
C SER A 399 -18.32 6.26 -12.84
N ARG A 400 -19.47 6.21 -13.52
CA ARG A 400 -19.81 7.17 -14.57
C ARG A 400 -20.10 8.56 -14.02
N GLN A 401 -20.75 8.69 -12.87
CA GLN A 401 -20.97 9.97 -12.16
C GLN A 401 -19.64 10.64 -11.77
N SER A 402 -18.72 9.87 -11.18
CA SER A 402 -17.36 10.30 -10.81
C SER A 402 -16.58 10.89 -12.00
N LEU A 403 -16.65 10.28 -13.18
CA LEU A 403 -15.98 10.78 -14.41
C LEU A 403 -16.63 12.04 -15.03
N LEU A 404 -17.67 12.61 -14.43
CA LEU A 404 -18.40 13.78 -14.94
C LEU A 404 -18.18 15.04 -14.10
N ARG A 405 -17.78 14.91 -12.83
CA ARG A 405 -17.55 16.02 -11.91
C ARG A 405 -16.15 16.63 -12.03
N SER A 406 -16.01 17.87 -11.57
CA SER A 406 -14.69 18.37 -11.14
C SER A 406 -14.22 17.54 -9.93
N PHE A 407 -12.94 17.15 -9.89
CA PHE A 407 -12.44 16.19 -8.92
C PHE A 407 -12.58 16.68 -7.46
N VAL A 408 -13.28 15.92 -6.61
CA VAL A 408 -13.41 16.20 -5.17
C VAL A 408 -12.85 15.03 -4.35
N PRO A 409 -11.67 15.16 -3.70
CA PRO A 409 -10.98 14.05 -3.05
C PRO A 409 -11.81 13.27 -2.02
N ARG A 410 -12.66 13.98 -1.26
CA ARG A 410 -13.44 13.40 -0.14
C ARG A 410 -14.48 12.36 -0.60
N PHE A 411 -15.07 12.55 -1.77
CA PHE A 411 -16.13 11.66 -2.27
C PHE A 411 -15.61 10.46 -3.08
N GLU A 412 -14.39 10.52 -3.63
CA GLU A 412 -13.77 9.34 -4.25
C GLU A 412 -13.47 8.26 -3.20
N TRP A 413 -12.92 8.64 -2.05
CA TRP A 413 -12.70 7.72 -0.93
C TRP A 413 -13.98 6.97 -0.53
N LEU A 414 -15.09 7.70 -0.35
CA LEU A 414 -16.37 7.10 0.00
C LEU A 414 -16.88 6.17 -1.10
N ARG A 415 -16.78 6.56 -2.39
CA ARG A 415 -17.17 5.72 -3.54
C ARG A 415 -16.39 4.41 -3.59
N ILE A 416 -15.07 4.47 -3.42
CA ILE A 416 -14.18 3.31 -3.50
C ILE A 416 -14.44 2.37 -2.32
N ALA A 417 -14.53 2.91 -1.10
CA ALA A 417 -14.78 2.15 0.11
C ALA A 417 -16.16 1.49 0.10
N SER A 418 -17.23 2.19 -0.30
CA SER A 418 -18.57 1.60 -0.37
C SER A 418 -18.68 0.52 -1.46
N LEU A 419 -18.10 0.74 -2.64
CA LEU A 419 -18.13 -0.25 -3.72
C LEU A 419 -17.35 -1.52 -3.39
N SER A 420 -16.19 -1.38 -2.76
CA SER A 420 -15.34 -2.53 -2.45
C SER A 420 -15.74 -3.20 -1.15
N GLY A 421 -16.32 -2.49 -0.19
CA GLY A 421 -17.01 -3.10 0.95
C GLY A 421 -18.20 -3.96 0.51
N ALA A 422 -19.00 -3.46 -0.45
CA ALA A 422 -20.12 -4.23 -1.00
C ALA A 422 -19.65 -5.49 -1.74
N LEU A 423 -18.58 -5.38 -2.53
CA LEU A 423 -17.99 -6.54 -3.20
C LEU A 423 -17.30 -7.52 -2.24
N ALA A 424 -16.67 -7.04 -1.16
CA ALA A 424 -16.04 -7.87 -0.13
C ALA A 424 -17.09 -8.63 0.70
N CYS A 425 -18.18 -7.96 1.07
CA CYS A 425 -19.31 -8.58 1.76
C CYS A 425 -20.00 -9.62 0.87
N TRP A 426 -20.30 -9.27 -0.39
CA TRP A 426 -20.85 -10.21 -1.36
C TRP A 426 -19.95 -11.43 -1.55
N SER A 427 -18.65 -11.19 -1.73
CA SER A 427 -17.63 -12.23 -1.82
C SER A 427 -17.68 -13.16 -0.60
N TYR A 428 -17.53 -12.63 0.62
CA TYR A 428 -17.53 -13.42 1.85
C TYR A 428 -18.72 -14.37 1.96
N TRP A 429 -19.95 -13.85 1.81
CA TRP A 429 -21.17 -14.65 1.93
C TRP A 429 -21.39 -15.62 0.76
N MET A 430 -20.88 -15.31 -0.44
CA MET A 430 -21.06 -16.14 -1.64
C MET A 430 -19.96 -17.17 -1.87
N GLY A 431 -18.82 -17.07 -1.19
CA GLY A 431 -17.65 -17.92 -1.43
C GLY A 431 -17.93 -19.42 -1.30
N SER A 432 -18.82 -19.81 -0.38
CA SER A 432 -19.25 -21.19 -0.15
C SER A 432 -20.41 -21.65 -1.04
N SER A 433 -21.07 -20.75 -1.77
CA SER A 433 -22.31 -21.03 -2.52
C SER A 433 -22.20 -20.78 -4.04
N MET A 434 -21.13 -20.13 -4.50
CA MET A 434 -20.81 -19.98 -5.92
C MET A 434 -19.71 -20.94 -6.37
N HIS A 435 -19.81 -21.43 -7.60
CA HIS A 435 -18.65 -21.99 -8.28
C HIS A 435 -17.56 -20.89 -8.44
N PRO A 436 -16.34 -21.03 -7.87
CA PRO A 436 -15.43 -19.90 -7.67
C PRO A 436 -14.97 -19.16 -8.93
N ALA A 437 -15.07 -19.78 -10.11
CA ALA A 437 -14.80 -19.13 -11.39
C ALA A 437 -15.74 -17.94 -11.70
N TRP A 438 -17.03 -18.05 -11.37
CA TRP A 438 -18.02 -16.99 -11.65
C TRP A 438 -17.84 -15.79 -10.73
N LEU A 439 -17.63 -16.08 -9.45
CA LEU A 439 -17.23 -15.13 -8.42
C LEU A 439 -15.95 -14.37 -8.84
N MET A 440 -14.90 -15.10 -9.26
CA MET A 440 -13.64 -14.49 -9.69
C MET A 440 -13.81 -13.66 -10.98
N LEU A 441 -14.66 -14.09 -11.92
CA LEU A 441 -14.99 -13.30 -13.11
C LEU A 441 -15.60 -11.93 -12.75
N VAL A 442 -16.54 -11.88 -11.80
CA VAL A 442 -17.11 -10.61 -11.31
C VAL A 442 -16.04 -9.75 -10.64
N CYS A 443 -15.18 -10.34 -9.81
CA CYS A 443 -14.08 -9.63 -9.15
C CYS A 443 -13.06 -9.05 -10.15
N LEU A 444 -12.71 -9.81 -11.20
CA LEU A 444 -11.82 -9.37 -12.28
C LEU A 444 -12.45 -8.24 -13.12
N LEU A 445 -13.71 -8.38 -13.52
CA LEU A 445 -14.43 -7.34 -14.28
C LEU A 445 -14.55 -6.04 -13.47
N PHE A 446 -14.86 -6.14 -12.18
CA PHE A 446 -14.86 -4.98 -11.28
C PHE A 446 -13.45 -4.38 -11.10
N GLY A 447 -12.42 -5.22 -10.90
CA GLY A 447 -11.04 -4.78 -10.75
C GLY A 447 -10.53 -4.03 -11.99
N LEU A 448 -10.83 -4.52 -13.20
CA LEU A 448 -10.54 -3.86 -14.47
C LEU A 448 -11.29 -2.53 -14.61
N LEU A 449 -12.57 -2.48 -14.23
CA LEU A 449 -13.38 -1.25 -14.25
C LEU A 449 -12.82 -0.18 -13.30
N GLN A 450 -12.42 -0.55 -12.08
CA GLN A 450 -11.77 0.38 -11.15
C GLN A 450 -10.39 0.80 -11.67
N PHE A 451 -9.54 -0.13 -12.11
CA PHE A 451 -8.21 0.16 -12.68
C PHE A 451 -8.29 1.21 -13.81
N TRP A 452 -9.20 1.01 -14.78
CA TRP A 452 -9.35 1.90 -15.92
C TRP A 452 -9.74 3.33 -15.51
N MET A 453 -10.70 3.47 -14.57
CA MET A 453 -11.05 4.78 -14.02
C MET A 453 -9.91 5.41 -13.24
N VAL A 454 -9.23 4.65 -12.40
CA VAL A 454 -8.22 5.15 -11.48
C VAL A 454 -6.99 5.64 -12.25
N ALA A 455 -6.56 4.89 -13.27
CA ALA A 455 -5.54 5.35 -14.23
C ALA A 455 -5.96 6.65 -14.94
N ARG A 456 -7.24 6.73 -15.36
CA ARG A 456 -7.78 7.91 -16.03
C ARG A 456 -7.86 9.14 -15.11
N GLN A 457 -8.41 8.99 -13.90
CA GLN A 457 -8.47 10.05 -12.89
C GLN A 457 -7.06 10.52 -12.54
N TYR A 458 -6.07 9.62 -12.44
CA TYR A 458 -4.69 9.98 -12.15
C TYR A 458 -4.07 10.89 -13.22
N ARG A 459 -4.45 10.69 -14.49
CA ARG A 459 -4.07 11.52 -15.64
C ARG A 459 -4.79 12.87 -15.66
N GLU A 460 -6.05 12.93 -15.22
CA GLU A 460 -6.83 14.18 -15.14
C GLU A 460 -6.49 15.01 -13.87
N ALA A 461 -5.96 14.39 -12.81
CA ALA A 461 -5.55 15.04 -11.57
C ALA A 461 -4.26 15.88 -11.74
N SER A 462 -4.33 17.15 -11.34
CA SER A 462 -3.21 18.11 -11.49
C SER A 462 -2.39 18.30 -10.21
N HIS A 463 -3.00 18.18 -9.02
CA HIS A 463 -2.35 18.45 -7.74
C HIS A 463 -2.05 17.16 -6.93
N PRO A 464 -1.02 17.13 -6.06
CA PRO A 464 -0.67 15.95 -5.26
C PRO A 464 -1.82 15.47 -4.36
N GLU A 465 -2.57 16.38 -3.73
CA GLU A 465 -3.73 16.06 -2.88
C GLU A 465 -4.86 15.38 -3.65
N GLN A 466 -5.02 15.69 -4.94
CA GLN A 466 -5.98 15.03 -5.81
C GLN A 466 -5.54 13.60 -6.15
N LYS A 467 -4.24 13.32 -6.11
CA LYS A 467 -3.66 12.01 -6.44
C LYS A 467 -3.71 11.03 -5.28
N ALA A 468 -3.58 11.47 -4.03
CA ALA A 468 -3.56 10.58 -2.86
C ALA A 468 -4.75 9.58 -2.76
N PRO A 469 -6.03 9.95 -2.99
CA PRO A 469 -7.14 8.98 -2.99
C PRO A 469 -7.03 7.95 -4.12
N ILE A 470 -6.69 8.43 -5.32
CA ILE A 470 -6.59 7.66 -6.56
C ILE A 470 -5.51 6.57 -6.40
N LEU A 471 -4.41 6.92 -5.75
CA LEU A 471 -3.27 6.04 -5.50
C LEU A 471 -3.59 4.85 -4.57
N LEU A 472 -4.56 5.01 -3.65
CA LEU A 472 -4.94 3.96 -2.69
C LEU A 472 -6.16 3.14 -3.14
N ALA A 473 -6.93 3.65 -4.12
CA ALA A 473 -8.02 2.96 -4.79
C ALA A 473 -7.78 1.49 -5.22
N PRO A 474 -6.62 1.10 -5.79
CA PRO A 474 -6.42 -0.26 -6.28
C PRO A 474 -6.21 -1.32 -5.18
N LEU A 475 -5.92 -0.91 -3.93
CA LEU A 475 -5.77 -1.86 -2.81
C LEU A 475 -7.10 -2.46 -2.36
N PHE A 476 -8.22 -1.80 -2.70
CA PHE A 476 -9.54 -2.24 -2.28
C PHE A 476 -10.01 -3.51 -3.03
N PRO A 477 -9.86 -3.66 -4.36
CA PRO A 477 -10.01 -4.94 -5.06
C PRO A 477 -9.15 -6.09 -4.54
N LEU A 478 -8.02 -5.81 -3.88
CA LEU A 478 -7.25 -6.84 -3.16
C LEU A 478 -7.94 -7.22 -1.85
N MET A 479 -8.30 -6.25 -1.01
CA MET A 479 -9.01 -6.51 0.26
C MET A 479 -10.37 -7.23 0.09
N VAL A 480 -11.00 -7.15 -1.09
CA VAL A 480 -12.19 -7.94 -1.45
C VAL A 480 -11.98 -9.46 -1.38
N ILE A 481 -10.76 -9.94 -1.66
CA ILE A 481 -10.46 -11.38 -1.73
C ILE A 481 -10.04 -11.95 -0.36
N LEU A 482 -9.60 -11.11 0.58
CA LEU A 482 -9.14 -11.52 1.91
C LEU A 482 -10.17 -12.36 2.71
N PRO A 483 -11.49 -12.07 2.69
CA PRO A 483 -12.50 -12.87 3.39
C PRO A 483 -12.74 -14.26 2.78
N MET A 484 -12.24 -14.52 1.57
CA MET A 484 -12.60 -15.71 0.79
C MET A 484 -11.70 -16.92 1.03
N LEU A 485 -10.52 -16.66 1.59
CA LEU A 485 -9.41 -17.61 1.67
C LEU A 485 -9.74 -18.89 2.49
N PRO A 486 -10.60 -18.87 3.53
CA PRO A 486 -11.02 -20.09 4.24
C PRO A 486 -11.96 -21.03 3.47
N GLY A 487 -12.47 -20.65 2.29
CA GLY A 487 -13.61 -21.33 1.65
C GLY A 487 -13.31 -22.25 0.46
N PHE A 488 -12.04 -22.43 0.05
CA PHE A 488 -11.72 -22.99 -1.27
C PHE A 488 -10.78 -24.22 -1.25
N GLY A 489 -11.34 -25.41 -1.01
CA GLY A 489 -10.60 -26.67 -1.18
C GLY A 489 -10.21 -26.96 -2.64
N GLU A 490 -11.19 -27.06 -3.54
CA GLU A 490 -10.98 -27.70 -4.86
C GLU A 490 -10.64 -26.74 -6.02
N ALA A 491 -11.12 -25.49 -5.99
CA ALA A 491 -10.99 -24.53 -7.11
C ALA A 491 -9.91 -23.46 -6.90
N SER A 492 -8.98 -23.69 -5.96
CA SER A 492 -7.93 -22.76 -5.53
C SER A 492 -7.07 -22.20 -6.68
N TRP A 493 -6.82 -22.98 -7.74
CA TRP A 493 -6.00 -22.55 -8.88
C TRP A 493 -6.62 -21.39 -9.68
N ILE A 494 -7.95 -21.36 -9.87
CA ILE A 494 -8.64 -20.25 -10.57
C ILE A 494 -8.54 -18.97 -9.74
N VAL A 495 -8.67 -19.11 -8.42
CA VAL A 495 -8.55 -18.01 -7.47
C VAL A 495 -7.12 -17.46 -7.47
N GLY A 496 -6.11 -18.33 -7.47
CA GLY A 496 -4.70 -17.95 -7.60
C GLY A 496 -4.40 -17.19 -8.90
N VAL A 497 -4.86 -17.68 -10.06
CA VAL A 497 -4.72 -16.97 -11.34
C VAL A 497 -5.44 -15.60 -11.32
N GLY A 498 -6.64 -15.52 -10.73
CA GLY A 498 -7.36 -14.25 -10.57
C GLY A 498 -6.63 -13.24 -9.69
N ILE A 499 -6.07 -13.69 -8.57
CA ILE A 499 -5.21 -12.87 -7.69
C ILE A 499 -3.99 -12.34 -8.48
N LEU A 500 -3.33 -13.17 -9.29
CA LEU A 500 -2.18 -12.75 -10.11
C LEU A 500 -2.57 -11.73 -11.20
N LEU A 501 -3.71 -11.91 -11.86
CA LEU A 501 -4.21 -10.95 -12.85
C LEU A 501 -4.51 -9.58 -12.22
N LEU A 502 -5.12 -9.57 -11.02
CA LEU A 502 -5.32 -8.34 -10.24
C LEU A 502 -3.99 -7.71 -9.82
N GLN A 503 -3.03 -8.51 -9.31
CA GLN A 503 -1.68 -8.03 -8.99
C GLN A 503 -1.00 -7.37 -10.21
N CYS A 504 -1.03 -7.99 -11.39
CA CYS A 504 -0.47 -7.42 -12.61
C CYS A 504 -1.11 -6.07 -12.96
N GLY A 505 -2.44 -5.93 -12.82
CA GLY A 505 -3.13 -4.64 -12.97
C GLY A 505 -2.72 -3.59 -11.93
N LEU A 506 -2.53 -4.01 -10.68
CA LEU A 506 -2.04 -3.15 -9.60
C LEU A 506 -0.61 -2.66 -9.81
N VAL A 507 0.31 -3.54 -10.22
CA VAL A 507 1.69 -3.16 -10.53
C VAL A 507 1.71 -2.24 -11.77
N ALA A 508 0.92 -2.53 -12.80
CA ALA A 508 0.73 -1.63 -13.94
C ALA A 508 0.28 -0.23 -13.51
N LEU A 509 -0.67 -0.13 -12.57
CA LEU A 509 -1.12 1.17 -12.06
C LEU A 509 -0.04 1.89 -11.24
N ALA A 510 0.75 1.17 -10.43
CA ALA A 510 1.89 1.75 -9.71
C ALA A 510 2.95 2.35 -10.66
N LEU A 511 3.11 1.77 -11.87
CA LEU A 511 3.95 2.33 -12.93
C LEU A 511 3.31 3.54 -13.62
N VAL A 512 2.02 3.47 -13.99
CA VAL A 512 1.28 4.63 -14.53
C VAL A 512 1.31 5.81 -13.54
N ALA A 513 1.30 5.50 -12.24
CA ALA A 513 1.45 6.47 -11.17
C ALA A 513 2.89 7.01 -10.99
N GLY A 514 3.91 6.23 -11.34
CA GLY A 514 5.32 6.54 -11.00
C GLY A 514 5.63 6.46 -9.51
N SER A 515 4.81 5.75 -8.73
CA SER A 515 4.89 5.70 -7.26
C SER A 515 5.56 4.42 -6.78
N LEU A 516 6.81 4.54 -6.33
CA LEU A 516 7.59 3.45 -5.74
C LEU A 516 6.89 2.87 -4.49
N GLY A 517 6.29 3.73 -3.66
CA GLY A 517 5.53 3.29 -2.48
C GLY A 517 4.36 2.39 -2.83
N LEU A 518 3.64 2.68 -3.93
CA LEU A 518 2.57 1.80 -4.41
C LEU A 518 3.06 0.51 -5.04
N LEU A 519 4.21 0.53 -5.72
CA LEU A 519 4.81 -0.68 -6.27
C LEU A 519 5.17 -1.66 -5.16
N VAL A 520 5.79 -1.15 -4.08
CA VAL A 520 6.11 -1.95 -2.90
C VAL A 520 4.82 -2.42 -2.21
N LEU A 521 3.84 -1.53 -2.01
CA LEU A 521 2.60 -1.88 -1.33
C LEU A 521 1.72 -2.86 -2.12
N SER A 522 1.66 -2.77 -3.45
CA SER A 522 0.92 -3.72 -4.28
C SER A 522 1.58 -5.10 -4.33
N VAL A 523 2.92 -5.16 -4.41
CA VAL A 523 3.67 -6.41 -4.30
C VAL A 523 3.50 -7.03 -2.91
N LEU A 524 3.55 -6.25 -1.83
CA LEU A 524 3.38 -6.75 -0.46
C LEU A 524 1.96 -7.23 -0.15
N VAL A 525 0.92 -6.46 -0.49
CA VAL A 525 -0.48 -6.87 -0.25
C VAL A 525 -0.86 -8.04 -1.15
N GLY A 526 -0.46 -8.02 -2.43
CA GLY A 526 -0.65 -9.12 -3.35
C GLY A 526 0.01 -10.41 -2.87
N PHE A 527 1.30 -10.33 -2.51
CA PHE A 527 2.02 -11.47 -1.95
C PHE A 527 1.42 -11.94 -0.62
N GLY A 528 1.04 -11.04 0.28
CA GLY A 528 0.44 -11.39 1.57
C GLY A 528 -0.88 -12.14 1.43
N MET A 529 -1.72 -11.74 0.47
CA MET A 529 -2.94 -12.48 0.15
C MET A 529 -2.69 -13.81 -0.54
N PHE A 530 -1.70 -13.88 -1.43
CA PHE A 530 -1.30 -15.15 -2.03
C PHE A 530 -0.75 -16.11 -0.96
N ALA A 531 0.08 -15.63 -0.04
CA ALA A 531 0.54 -16.38 1.12
C ALA A 531 -0.62 -16.85 2.00
N MET A 532 -1.54 -15.95 2.38
CA MET A 532 -2.70 -16.30 3.20
C MET A 532 -3.66 -17.29 2.51
N GLY A 533 -3.76 -17.24 1.17
CA GLY A 533 -4.55 -18.18 0.36
C GLY A 533 -3.86 -19.50 0.03
N VAL A 534 -2.56 -19.62 0.31
CA VAL A 534 -1.81 -20.89 0.27
C VAL A 534 -1.75 -21.50 1.68
N LEU A 535 -1.62 -20.66 2.72
CA LEU A 535 -1.72 -21.04 4.15
C LEU A 535 -3.11 -21.52 4.59
N SER A 536 -4.13 -21.42 3.72
CA SER A 536 -5.49 -21.93 3.93
C SER A 536 -5.83 -23.16 3.09
N LEU A 537 -4.87 -23.74 2.38
CA LEU A 537 -5.03 -25.02 1.66
C LEU A 537 -4.75 -26.20 2.59
N ASP A 538 -5.50 -27.28 2.45
CA ASP A 538 -5.23 -28.52 3.18
C ASP A 538 -3.82 -29.07 2.85
N ALA A 539 -3.09 -29.48 3.89
CA ALA A 539 -1.74 -30.04 3.75
C ALA A 539 -1.68 -31.23 2.77
N PHE A 540 -2.76 -32.00 2.66
CA PHE A 540 -2.90 -33.11 1.70
C PHE A 540 -2.88 -32.65 0.24
N ALA A 541 -3.53 -31.53 -0.09
CA ALA A 541 -3.51 -30.95 -1.44
C ALA A 541 -2.10 -30.44 -1.83
N PHE A 542 -1.29 -30.06 -0.83
CA PHE A 542 0.09 -29.61 -1.03
C PHE A 542 1.11 -30.75 -1.12
N GLY A 543 0.80 -31.93 -0.57
CA GLY A 543 1.61 -33.15 -0.69
C GLY A 543 1.72 -33.68 -2.13
N GLN A 544 0.72 -33.39 -2.98
CA GLN A 544 0.79 -33.68 -4.41
C GLN A 544 1.51 -32.54 -5.14
N GLY A 545 2.69 -32.82 -5.71
CA GLY A 545 3.68 -31.83 -6.16
C GLY A 545 3.24 -30.75 -7.15
N LEU A 546 2.07 -30.89 -7.78
CA LEU A 546 1.44 -29.81 -8.55
C LEU A 546 1.18 -28.56 -7.69
N GLY A 547 0.87 -28.72 -6.40
CA GLY A 547 0.73 -27.61 -5.44
C GLY A 547 1.97 -26.72 -5.37
N PHE A 548 3.17 -27.31 -5.44
CA PHE A 548 4.43 -26.58 -5.40
C PHE A 548 4.73 -25.78 -6.67
N LEU A 549 4.27 -26.22 -7.85
CA LEU A 549 4.41 -25.43 -9.07
C LEU A 549 3.62 -24.11 -8.99
N TRP A 550 2.53 -24.08 -8.22
CA TRP A 550 1.78 -22.85 -7.96
C TRP A 550 2.51 -21.85 -7.07
N LEU A 551 3.48 -22.25 -6.23
CA LEU A 551 4.38 -21.29 -5.57
C LEU A 551 5.28 -20.57 -6.59
N LEU A 552 5.66 -21.27 -7.66
CA LEU A 552 6.67 -20.82 -8.62
C LEU A 552 6.08 -20.07 -9.81
N LEU A 553 4.81 -20.30 -10.15
CA LEU A 553 4.13 -19.64 -11.27
C LEU A 553 3.94 -18.11 -11.08
N PRO A 554 3.56 -17.57 -9.90
CA PRO A 554 3.67 -16.15 -9.57
C PRO A 554 5.06 -15.57 -9.85
N VAL A 555 6.09 -16.35 -9.53
CA VAL A 555 7.50 -15.97 -9.65
C VAL A 555 7.90 -15.90 -11.12
N ALA A 556 7.58 -16.92 -11.91
CA ALA A 556 7.81 -16.90 -13.36
C ALA A 556 7.11 -15.71 -14.04
N VAL A 557 5.83 -15.47 -13.72
CA VAL A 557 5.00 -14.45 -14.38
C VAL A 557 5.42 -13.03 -14.03
N LEU A 558 5.47 -12.67 -12.74
CA LEU A 558 5.83 -11.31 -12.32
C LEU A 558 7.33 -11.01 -12.60
N GLY A 559 8.20 -12.01 -12.60
CA GLY A 559 9.62 -11.85 -12.91
C GLY A 559 9.87 -11.57 -14.39
N TRP A 560 9.16 -12.29 -15.26
CA TRP A 560 9.10 -11.99 -16.70
C TRP A 560 8.52 -10.60 -16.98
N TRP A 561 7.45 -10.22 -16.28
CA TRP A 561 6.81 -8.92 -16.45
C TRP A 561 7.71 -7.75 -15.99
N MET A 562 8.38 -7.90 -14.84
CA MET A 562 9.41 -6.95 -14.35
C MET A 562 10.65 -6.87 -15.27
N ARG A 563 11.04 -7.98 -15.91
CA ARG A 563 12.20 -8.05 -16.81
C ARG A 563 12.04 -7.19 -18.06
N ASP A 564 10.85 -7.16 -18.64
CA ASP A 564 10.54 -6.52 -19.92
C ASP A 564 9.63 -5.25 -19.75
N LEU A 565 9.68 -4.63 -18.56
CA LEU A 565 8.86 -3.48 -18.14
C LEU A 565 8.80 -2.31 -19.14
N THR A 566 9.87 -2.09 -19.90
CA THR A 566 9.96 -1.05 -20.94
C THR A 566 9.00 -1.30 -22.11
N ARG A 567 8.82 -2.57 -22.51
CA ARG A 567 7.86 -2.97 -23.55
C ARG A 567 6.43 -2.81 -23.05
N TRP A 568 6.16 -3.22 -21.81
CA TRP A 568 4.86 -3.01 -21.17
C TRP A 568 4.50 -1.54 -21.05
N ARG A 569 5.44 -0.67 -20.63
CA ARG A 569 5.27 0.78 -20.62
C ARG A 569 4.93 1.33 -22.01
N ALA A 570 5.67 0.94 -23.05
CA ALA A 570 5.39 1.36 -24.42
C ALA A 570 3.99 0.91 -24.91
N GLY A 571 3.52 -0.27 -24.48
CA GLY A 571 2.15 -0.73 -24.70
C GLY A 571 1.09 0.14 -24.01
N PHE A 572 1.30 0.52 -22.75
CA PHE A 572 0.42 1.44 -22.03
C PHE A 572 0.44 2.87 -22.62
N GLU A 573 1.58 3.32 -23.16
CA GLU A 573 1.69 4.60 -23.88
C GLU A 573 0.94 4.53 -25.23
N ALA A 574 1.06 3.44 -25.99
CA ALA A 574 0.31 3.21 -27.23
C ALA A 574 -1.21 3.10 -27.02
N LEU A 575 -1.64 2.55 -25.87
CA LEU A 575 -3.05 2.54 -25.43
C LEU A 575 -3.52 3.89 -24.86
N GLY A 576 -2.66 4.90 -24.76
CA GLY A 576 -2.97 6.22 -24.22
C GLY A 576 -3.25 6.25 -22.71
N ILE A 577 -2.77 5.26 -21.96
CA ILE A 577 -3.03 5.07 -20.53
C ILE A 577 -2.01 5.86 -19.68
N SER A 578 -0.75 5.95 -20.12
CA SER A 578 0.33 6.70 -19.46
C SER A 578 0.74 7.97 -20.24
N SER A 579 1.38 8.92 -19.54
CA SER A 579 1.92 10.15 -20.12
C SER A 579 3.45 10.12 -20.18
N GLU A 580 4.03 10.66 -21.26
CA GLU A 580 5.47 10.69 -21.57
C GLU A 580 6.36 11.14 -20.39
N SER A 581 5.88 12.10 -19.59
CA SER A 581 6.64 12.83 -18.56
C SER A 581 6.72 12.18 -17.17
N ALA A 582 6.08 11.03 -16.93
CA ALA A 582 5.80 10.58 -15.55
C ALA A 582 7.01 10.06 -14.75
N ILE A 583 8.02 9.46 -15.40
CA ILE A 583 9.17 8.84 -14.71
C ILE A 583 10.47 9.02 -15.50
N SER A 584 11.48 9.59 -14.84
CA SER A 584 12.88 9.62 -15.32
C SER A 584 13.50 8.22 -15.43
N PRO A 585 14.39 7.93 -16.41
CA PRO A 585 14.99 6.61 -16.58
C PRO A 585 15.62 6.01 -15.32
N GLN A 586 16.36 6.81 -14.53
CA GLN A 586 17.00 6.37 -13.29
C GLN A 586 15.98 5.88 -12.23
N ARG A 587 14.88 6.62 -12.02
CA ARG A 587 13.79 6.17 -11.12
C ARG A 587 13.10 4.91 -11.65
N GLN A 588 12.97 4.75 -12.97
CA GLN A 588 12.41 3.53 -13.56
C GLN A 588 13.33 2.32 -13.34
N GLU A 589 14.65 2.49 -13.45
CA GLU A 589 15.66 1.46 -13.14
C GLU A 589 15.66 1.09 -11.64
N GLN A 590 15.55 2.07 -10.73
CA GLN A 590 15.39 1.82 -9.29
C GLN A 590 14.10 1.02 -8.99
N ILE A 591 12.98 1.38 -9.63
CA ILE A 591 11.70 0.67 -9.54
C ILE A 591 11.84 -0.79 -10.02
N GLN A 592 12.51 -1.03 -11.15
CA GLN A 592 12.81 -2.38 -11.65
C GLN A 592 13.69 -3.18 -10.67
N ALA A 593 14.76 -2.58 -10.15
CA ALA A 593 15.69 -3.25 -9.24
C ALA A 593 15.05 -3.61 -7.89
N ILE A 594 14.20 -2.74 -7.34
CA ILE A 594 13.46 -2.99 -6.10
C ILE A 594 12.34 -4.02 -6.32
N GLY A 595 11.57 -3.88 -7.40
CA GLY A 595 10.56 -4.86 -7.79
C GLY A 595 11.15 -6.25 -7.93
N LEU A 596 12.26 -6.38 -8.68
CA LEU A 596 12.94 -7.65 -8.91
C LEU A 596 13.58 -8.25 -7.64
N ARG A 597 14.02 -7.43 -6.68
CA ARG A 597 14.48 -7.88 -5.34
C ARG A 597 13.35 -8.48 -4.52
N LEU A 598 12.27 -7.73 -4.31
CA LEU A 598 11.11 -8.20 -3.53
C LEU A 598 10.57 -9.50 -4.15
N HIS A 599 10.35 -9.46 -5.46
CA HIS A 599 9.81 -10.56 -6.24
C HIS A 599 10.60 -11.88 -6.15
N SER A 600 11.94 -11.83 -6.07
CA SER A 600 12.78 -13.03 -6.02
C SER A 600 13.16 -13.49 -4.61
N LEU A 601 12.81 -12.72 -3.57
CA LEU A 601 13.07 -13.07 -2.17
C LEU A 601 11.79 -13.42 -1.38
N LEU A 602 10.67 -12.77 -1.67
CA LEU A 602 9.36 -13.09 -1.07
C LEU A 602 8.94 -14.57 -1.24
N PRO A 603 9.22 -15.28 -2.36
CA PRO A 603 8.85 -16.70 -2.48
C PRO A 603 9.54 -17.61 -1.45
N TYR A 604 10.76 -17.28 -1.02
CA TYR A 604 11.41 -18.00 0.09
C TYR A 604 10.72 -17.72 1.43
N LEU A 605 10.21 -16.51 1.66
CA LEU A 605 9.44 -16.19 2.86
C LEU A 605 8.13 -17.01 2.89
N LEU A 606 7.45 -17.18 1.75
CA LEU A 606 6.28 -18.05 1.66
C LEU A 606 6.66 -19.51 1.94
N LEU A 607 7.74 -19.99 1.34
CA LEU A 607 8.27 -21.34 1.56
C LEU A 607 8.63 -21.60 3.03
N ILE A 608 9.26 -20.62 3.70
CA ILE A 608 9.59 -20.68 5.14
C ILE A 608 8.33 -20.76 6.00
N LEU A 609 7.31 -19.95 5.70
CA LEU A 609 6.02 -19.95 6.42
C LEU A 609 5.19 -21.22 6.16
N MET A 610 5.38 -21.85 4.99
CA MET A 610 4.72 -23.10 4.60
C MET A 610 5.27 -24.35 5.30
N ILE A 611 6.59 -24.40 5.54
CA ILE A 611 7.27 -25.61 6.01
C ILE A 611 6.63 -26.28 7.24
N PRO A 612 6.17 -25.54 8.28
CA PRO A 612 5.50 -26.14 9.44
C PRO A 612 4.20 -26.90 9.10
N GLN A 613 3.53 -26.58 7.98
CA GLN A 613 2.25 -27.17 7.59
C GLN A 613 2.38 -28.40 6.66
N CYS A 614 3.50 -28.58 5.96
CA CYS A 614 3.65 -29.67 5.00
C CYS A 614 3.86 -31.04 5.68
N SER A 615 3.36 -32.14 5.09
CA SER A 615 3.73 -33.51 5.52
C SER A 615 5.22 -33.81 5.26
N ALA A 616 5.73 -34.93 5.79
CA ALA A 616 7.10 -35.37 5.54
C ALA A 616 7.36 -35.64 4.05
N ASP A 617 6.40 -36.22 3.32
CA ASP A 617 6.50 -36.58 1.90
C ASP A 617 6.80 -35.38 0.99
N ALA A 618 6.32 -34.19 1.40
CA ALA A 618 6.53 -32.94 0.70
C ALA A 618 8.02 -32.49 0.65
N MET A 619 8.91 -33.15 1.40
CA MET A 619 10.35 -32.82 1.48
C MET A 619 10.98 -32.57 0.11
N HIS A 620 10.79 -33.45 -0.87
CA HIS A 620 11.41 -33.31 -2.19
C HIS A 620 10.93 -32.05 -2.94
N TRP A 621 9.68 -31.63 -2.72
CA TRP A 621 9.09 -30.46 -3.37
C TRP A 621 9.49 -29.14 -2.67
N VAL A 622 9.53 -29.13 -1.33
CA VAL A 622 10.11 -28.03 -0.55
C VAL A 622 11.55 -27.78 -0.97
N MET A 623 12.37 -28.84 -0.96
CA MET A 623 13.80 -28.73 -1.19
C MET A 623 14.13 -28.42 -2.65
N GLY A 624 13.45 -29.07 -3.62
CA GLY A 624 13.56 -28.73 -5.03
C GLY A 624 13.17 -27.27 -5.32
N SER A 625 12.21 -26.72 -4.58
CA SER A 625 11.84 -25.30 -4.68
C SER A 625 12.93 -24.36 -4.18
N THR A 626 13.69 -24.71 -3.13
CA THR A 626 14.88 -23.92 -2.73
C THR A 626 15.92 -23.86 -3.86
N VAL A 627 16.16 -24.98 -4.55
CA VAL A 627 17.09 -25.04 -5.69
C VAL A 627 16.57 -24.24 -6.89
N PHE A 628 15.28 -24.33 -7.22
CA PHE A 628 14.67 -23.56 -8.32
C PHE A 628 14.72 -22.04 -8.05
N LEU A 629 14.33 -21.61 -6.85
CA LEU A 629 14.39 -20.20 -6.45
C LEU A 629 15.85 -19.72 -6.40
N GLY A 630 16.79 -20.58 -6.01
CA GLY A 630 18.23 -20.33 -6.11
C GLY A 630 18.64 -20.00 -7.54
N ALA A 631 18.24 -20.83 -8.50
CA ALA A 631 18.56 -20.64 -9.91
C ALA A 631 17.96 -19.32 -10.46
N MET A 632 16.75 -18.95 -10.04
CA MET A 632 16.13 -17.67 -10.38
C MET A 632 16.87 -16.47 -9.79
N THR A 633 17.29 -16.51 -8.51
CA THR A 633 18.09 -15.41 -7.93
C THR A 633 19.44 -15.25 -8.64
N LEU A 634 20.08 -16.36 -9.04
CA LEU A 634 21.34 -16.35 -9.78
C LEU A 634 21.17 -15.89 -11.24
N TRP A 635 20.03 -16.18 -11.89
CA TRP A 635 19.69 -15.63 -13.20
C TRP A 635 19.60 -14.09 -13.16
N HIS A 636 18.97 -13.55 -12.12
CA HIS A 636 18.69 -12.11 -12.02
C HIS A 636 19.83 -11.25 -11.44
N ARG A 637 20.85 -11.86 -10.81
CA ARG A 637 21.97 -11.17 -10.12
C ARG A 637 22.68 -10.10 -10.96
N HIS A 638 22.78 -10.29 -12.28
CA HIS A 638 23.49 -9.36 -13.17
C HIS A 638 22.80 -7.99 -13.30
N ARG A 639 21.49 -7.90 -13.00
CA ARG A 639 20.75 -6.63 -12.88
C ARG A 639 20.64 -6.12 -11.43
N VAL A 640 20.93 -6.95 -10.44
CA VAL A 640 20.64 -6.69 -9.02
C VAL A 640 21.82 -7.13 -8.15
N PRO A 641 22.77 -6.23 -7.83
CA PRO A 641 23.92 -6.59 -7.00
C PRO A 641 23.48 -6.97 -5.57
N GLY A 642 24.02 -8.09 -5.08
CA GLY A 642 23.75 -8.67 -3.75
C GLY A 642 22.60 -9.68 -3.71
N LEU A 643 21.90 -9.93 -4.83
CA LEU A 643 20.81 -10.91 -4.88
C LEU A 643 21.30 -12.36 -4.76
N ASP A 644 22.55 -12.60 -5.14
CA ASP A 644 23.28 -13.86 -4.95
C ASP A 644 23.48 -14.21 -3.47
N VAL A 645 23.90 -13.26 -2.64
CA VAL A 645 24.00 -13.46 -1.18
C VAL A 645 22.62 -13.59 -0.54
N ALA A 646 21.64 -12.79 -0.97
CA ALA A 646 20.29 -12.84 -0.41
C ALA A 646 19.55 -14.15 -0.72
N GLY A 647 19.67 -14.67 -1.95
CA GLY A 647 19.10 -15.96 -2.34
C GLY A 647 19.72 -17.13 -1.56
N LEU A 648 21.05 -17.14 -1.41
CA LEU A 648 21.77 -18.13 -0.60
C LEU A 648 21.22 -18.16 0.84
N MET A 649 21.18 -17.00 1.51
CA MET A 649 20.68 -16.90 2.89
C MET A 649 19.22 -17.35 3.01
N ALA A 650 18.36 -16.98 2.06
CA ALA A 650 16.94 -17.32 2.09
C ALA A 650 16.67 -18.81 1.84
N GLY A 651 17.42 -19.45 0.92
CA GLY A 651 17.33 -20.90 0.68
C GLY A 651 17.87 -21.72 1.84
N CYS A 652 19.00 -21.32 2.43
CA CYS A 652 19.53 -21.96 3.63
C CYS A 652 18.60 -21.76 4.85
N ALA A 653 17.91 -20.61 4.96
CA ALA A 653 16.92 -20.40 6.01
C ALA A 653 15.69 -21.34 5.85
N ALA A 654 15.21 -21.56 4.62
CA ALA A 654 14.17 -22.56 4.36
C ALA A 654 14.65 -23.99 4.75
N GLN A 655 15.87 -24.37 4.37
CA GLN A 655 16.44 -25.66 4.74
C GLN A 655 16.64 -25.82 6.25
N ALA A 656 17.03 -24.75 6.97
CA ALA A 656 17.12 -24.72 8.42
C ALA A 656 15.75 -24.90 9.08
N VAL A 657 14.72 -24.18 8.63
CA VAL A 657 13.38 -24.27 9.21
C VAL A 657 12.76 -25.65 9.00
N TRP A 658 13.09 -26.37 7.91
CA TRP A 658 12.70 -27.78 7.77
C TRP A 658 13.36 -28.67 8.82
N LEU A 659 14.67 -28.53 9.04
CA LEU A 659 15.43 -29.34 10.00
C LEU A 659 15.10 -29.02 11.48
N LEU A 660 14.59 -27.82 11.74
CA LEU A 660 14.18 -27.35 13.06
C LEU A 660 12.67 -27.51 13.33
N THR A 661 11.89 -27.93 12.33
CA THR A 661 10.51 -28.38 12.55
C THR A 661 10.57 -29.84 12.95
N ASP A 662 9.95 -30.21 14.08
CA ASP A 662 10.02 -31.54 14.70
C ASP A 662 9.22 -32.59 13.92
N LYS A 663 9.74 -32.94 12.75
CA LYS A 663 9.26 -34.01 11.84
C LYS A 663 10.24 -35.17 11.87
N ASP A 664 9.83 -36.30 11.32
CA ASP A 664 10.70 -37.48 11.15
C ASP A 664 12.07 -37.10 10.55
N LEU A 665 13.12 -37.69 11.13
CA LEU A 665 14.53 -37.51 10.75
C LEU A 665 14.68 -37.45 9.22
N PRO A 666 15.13 -36.31 8.65
CA PRO A 666 15.15 -36.14 7.20
C PRO A 666 15.97 -37.25 6.52
N SER A 667 15.48 -37.81 5.43
CA SER A 667 16.21 -38.90 4.77
C SER A 667 17.49 -38.40 4.10
N TRP A 668 18.36 -39.33 3.67
CA TRP A 668 19.53 -39.01 2.83
C TRP A 668 19.18 -38.20 1.56
N GLY A 669 17.91 -38.23 1.11
CA GLY A 669 17.40 -37.34 0.06
C GLY A 669 17.45 -35.86 0.43
N TRP A 670 17.24 -35.50 1.70
CA TRP A 670 17.41 -34.13 2.20
C TRP A 670 18.85 -33.66 2.04
N VAL A 671 19.82 -34.48 2.46
CA VAL A 671 21.26 -34.19 2.38
C VAL A 671 21.68 -33.94 0.92
N LEU A 672 21.18 -34.76 -0.02
CA LEU A 672 21.42 -34.57 -1.47
C LEU A 672 20.85 -33.25 -2.00
N TRP A 673 19.69 -32.80 -1.52
CA TRP A 673 19.16 -31.48 -1.89
C TRP A 673 19.96 -30.31 -1.29
N VAL A 674 20.39 -30.42 -0.03
CA VAL A 674 21.24 -29.40 0.62
C VAL A 674 22.58 -29.27 -0.13
N PHE A 675 23.19 -30.39 -0.56
CA PHE A 675 24.34 -30.36 -1.45
C PHE A 675 24.03 -29.79 -2.84
N SER A 676 22.85 -30.05 -3.41
CA SER A 676 22.43 -29.49 -4.70
C SER A 676 22.29 -27.96 -4.65
N HIS A 677 21.71 -27.43 -3.57
CA HIS A 677 21.62 -26.00 -3.30
C HIS A 677 23.00 -25.39 -3.02
N GLN A 678 23.87 -26.09 -2.27
CA GLN A 678 25.25 -25.66 -2.04
C GLN A 678 26.01 -25.53 -3.37
N ALA A 679 25.98 -26.57 -4.22
CA ALA A 679 26.64 -26.61 -5.52
C ALA A 679 26.16 -25.48 -6.44
N LEU A 680 24.86 -25.21 -6.43
CA LEU A 680 24.23 -24.13 -7.20
C LEU A 680 24.79 -22.73 -6.87
N PHE A 681 25.11 -22.44 -5.61
CA PHE A 681 25.76 -21.18 -5.21
C PHE A 681 27.30 -21.24 -5.25
N LEU A 682 27.89 -22.42 -5.07
CA LEU A 682 29.33 -22.63 -5.01
C LEU A 682 29.98 -22.59 -6.41
N LEU A 683 29.41 -23.30 -7.39
CA LEU A 683 30.03 -23.56 -8.71
C LEU A 683 29.98 -22.41 -9.74
N PRO A 684 28.98 -21.50 -9.80
CA PRO A 684 28.88 -20.54 -10.92
C PRO A 684 30.12 -19.67 -11.18
N PRO A 685 30.88 -19.17 -10.17
CA PRO A 685 32.12 -18.42 -10.40
C PRO A 685 33.28 -19.24 -10.98
N PHE A 686 33.17 -20.57 -10.97
CA PHE A 686 34.16 -21.50 -11.51
C PHE A 686 33.83 -21.93 -12.95
N LEU A 687 32.54 -21.90 -13.32
CA LEU A 687 32.03 -22.33 -14.62
C LEU A 687 31.92 -21.20 -15.67
N GLN A 688 31.74 -19.95 -15.24
CA GLN A 688 31.48 -18.82 -16.16
C GLN A 688 32.74 -18.08 -16.64
N LYS A 689 32.57 -17.23 -17.65
CA LYS A 689 33.66 -16.43 -18.22
C LYS A 689 34.04 -15.27 -17.29
N LYS A 690 35.34 -14.92 -17.28
CA LYS A 690 35.93 -13.99 -16.31
C LYS A 690 35.34 -12.57 -16.34
N GLU A 691 34.73 -12.17 -17.46
CA GLU A 691 34.21 -10.82 -17.70
C GLU A 691 32.82 -10.58 -17.07
N GLU A 692 32.12 -11.64 -16.65
CA GLU A 692 30.72 -11.57 -16.17
C GLU A 692 30.60 -11.60 -14.63
N LEU A 693 31.71 -11.80 -13.91
CA LEU A 693 31.72 -12.17 -12.48
C LEU A 693 32.12 -11.02 -11.55
N SER A 694 31.17 -10.58 -10.72
CA SER A 694 31.40 -9.59 -9.67
C SER A 694 32.17 -10.16 -8.48
N LYS A 695 32.98 -9.32 -7.80
CA LYS A 695 33.62 -9.68 -6.51
C LYS A 695 32.59 -10.21 -5.49
N ARG A 696 31.36 -9.70 -5.50
CA ARG A 696 30.30 -10.11 -4.56
C ARG A 696 29.85 -11.57 -4.75
N SER A 697 29.87 -12.07 -5.99
CA SER A 697 29.44 -13.43 -6.31
C SER A 697 30.48 -14.49 -5.90
N PHE A 698 31.77 -14.13 -5.88
CA PHE A 698 32.78 -14.94 -5.20
C PHE A 698 32.58 -14.95 -3.67
N GLY A 699 32.08 -13.85 -3.09
CA GLY A 699 31.68 -13.79 -1.68
C GLY A 699 30.54 -14.76 -1.36
N ALA A 700 29.46 -14.75 -2.14
CA ALA A 700 28.35 -15.70 -1.99
C ALA A 700 28.82 -17.17 -2.08
N SER A 701 29.66 -17.49 -3.08
CA SER A 701 30.24 -18.83 -3.25
C SER A 701 31.12 -19.25 -2.06
N ALA A 702 31.96 -18.35 -1.52
CA ALA A 702 32.78 -18.65 -0.34
C ALA A 702 31.94 -18.85 0.94
N TRP A 703 30.88 -18.06 1.15
CA TRP A 703 29.96 -18.20 2.29
C TRP A 703 29.02 -19.40 2.17
N SER A 704 28.79 -19.92 0.95
CA SER A 704 27.95 -21.12 0.74
C SER A 704 28.42 -22.30 1.59
N SER A 705 29.72 -22.59 1.62
CA SER A 705 30.22 -23.77 2.34
C SER A 705 30.04 -23.69 3.86
N PRO A 706 30.44 -22.62 4.59
CA PRO A 706 30.16 -22.49 6.02
C PRO A 706 28.69 -22.60 6.41
N ILE A 707 27.77 -22.06 5.60
CA ILE A 707 26.33 -22.07 5.92
C ILE A 707 25.74 -23.48 5.75
N HIS A 708 26.02 -24.15 4.63
CA HIS A 708 25.52 -25.52 4.39
C HIS A 708 26.17 -26.55 5.32
N PHE A 709 27.43 -26.33 5.73
CA PHE A 709 28.07 -27.17 6.75
C PHE A 709 27.28 -27.22 8.05
N LEU A 710 26.76 -26.08 8.53
CA LEU A 710 25.98 -26.04 9.77
C LEU A 710 24.72 -26.92 9.66
N LEU A 711 23.99 -26.80 8.54
CA LEU A 711 22.79 -27.59 8.25
C LEU A 711 23.07 -29.10 8.26
N ILE A 712 24.10 -29.53 7.53
CA ILE A 712 24.47 -30.94 7.40
C ILE A 712 25.04 -31.48 8.72
N HIS A 713 25.81 -30.69 9.47
CA HIS A 713 26.31 -31.04 10.79
C HIS A 713 25.18 -31.23 11.82
N THR A 714 24.17 -30.35 11.84
CA THR A 714 22.99 -30.53 12.70
C THR A 714 22.21 -31.79 12.36
N TRP A 715 22.11 -32.15 11.08
CA TRP A 715 21.45 -33.38 10.64
C TRP A 715 22.20 -34.64 11.10
N PHE A 716 23.51 -34.75 10.83
CA PHE A 716 24.31 -35.90 11.31
C PHE A 716 24.29 -36.04 12.85
N LYS A 717 24.22 -34.91 13.57
CA LYS A 717 24.10 -34.91 15.04
C LYS A 717 22.73 -35.41 15.51
N GLN A 718 21.65 -35.19 14.75
CA GLN A 718 20.32 -35.75 15.02
C GLN A 718 20.23 -37.24 14.64
N GLU A 719 20.89 -37.67 13.55
CA GLU A 719 20.87 -39.07 13.09
C GLU A 719 21.47 -40.03 14.14
N GLY A 720 22.50 -39.59 14.88
CA GLY A 720 23.08 -40.32 16.01
C GLY A 720 23.89 -41.57 15.67
N THR A 721 23.80 -42.09 14.43
CA THR A 721 24.53 -43.26 13.93
C THR A 721 26.03 -42.99 13.68
N TRP A 722 26.42 -41.74 13.46
CA TRP A 722 27.80 -41.35 13.13
C TRP A 722 28.63 -40.99 14.37
N SER A 723 29.44 -41.94 14.83
CA SER A 723 30.40 -41.73 15.93
C SER A 723 31.54 -40.74 15.61
N ASN A 724 31.85 -40.51 14.33
CA ASN A 724 32.99 -39.71 13.87
C ASN A 724 32.56 -38.42 13.14
N LEU A 725 31.83 -37.54 13.84
CA LEU A 725 31.33 -36.27 13.30
C LEU A 725 32.43 -35.34 12.76
N GLY A 726 33.70 -35.49 13.20
CA GLY A 726 34.85 -34.75 12.70
C GLY A 726 35.26 -35.07 11.25
N ILE A 727 34.75 -36.14 10.65
CA ILE A 727 34.96 -36.45 9.23
C ILE A 727 34.27 -35.39 8.34
N LEU A 728 33.13 -34.85 8.77
CA LEU A 728 32.38 -33.83 8.00
C LEU A 728 33.18 -32.52 7.78
N PRO A 729 33.72 -31.84 8.82
CA PRO A 729 34.56 -30.66 8.59
C PRO A 729 35.85 -30.99 7.82
N LEU A 730 36.40 -32.20 7.93
CA LEU A 730 37.54 -32.63 7.12
C LEU A 730 37.21 -32.69 5.62
N ILE A 731 36.05 -33.23 5.23
CA ILE A 731 35.57 -33.24 3.84
C ILE A 731 35.40 -31.79 3.32
N TYR A 732 34.80 -30.92 4.12
CA TYR A 732 34.62 -29.51 3.77
C TYR A 732 35.97 -28.78 3.61
N ALA A 733 36.94 -29.03 4.49
CA ALA A 733 38.30 -28.48 4.41
C ALA A 733 39.01 -28.90 3.11
N LEU A 734 38.96 -30.19 2.77
CA LEU A 734 39.55 -30.72 1.53
C LEU A 734 38.91 -30.09 0.28
N MET A 735 37.59 -29.95 0.27
CA MET A 735 36.85 -29.30 -0.81
C MET A 735 37.24 -27.83 -0.97
N THR A 736 37.20 -27.02 0.10
CA THR A 736 37.55 -25.60 -0.01
C THR A 736 39.04 -25.38 -0.29
N PHE A 737 39.92 -26.26 0.18
CA PHE A 737 41.33 -26.26 -0.20
C PHE A 737 41.52 -26.52 -1.70
N GLY A 738 40.81 -27.50 -2.27
CA GLY A 738 40.81 -27.77 -3.71
C GLY A 738 40.36 -26.57 -4.55
N LEU A 739 39.26 -25.92 -4.15
CA LEU A 739 38.78 -24.69 -4.79
C LEU A 739 39.77 -23.53 -4.66
N THR A 740 40.40 -23.36 -3.49
CA THR A 740 41.45 -22.34 -3.25
C THR A 740 42.66 -22.58 -4.16
N ARG A 741 43.12 -23.83 -4.27
CA ARG A 741 44.25 -24.23 -5.14
C ARG A 741 43.95 -24.00 -6.62
N TRP A 742 42.73 -24.31 -7.07
CA TRP A 742 42.28 -24.04 -8.44
C TRP A 742 42.20 -22.54 -8.74
N LEU A 743 41.68 -21.74 -7.80
CA LEU A 743 41.64 -20.28 -7.93
C LEU A 743 43.06 -19.68 -7.98
N TRP A 744 43.98 -20.16 -7.14
CA TRP A 744 45.40 -19.77 -7.19
C TRP A 744 45.97 -20.06 -8.59
N GLN A 745 45.82 -21.28 -9.10
CA GLN A 745 46.34 -21.65 -10.42
C GLN A 745 45.76 -20.77 -11.55
N ARG A 746 44.46 -20.45 -11.54
CA ARG A 746 43.85 -19.63 -12.60
C ARG A 746 44.10 -18.13 -12.47
N LEU A 747 44.24 -17.59 -11.26
CA LEU A 747 44.47 -16.16 -11.04
C LEU A 747 45.94 -15.78 -11.25
N THR A 748 46.86 -16.50 -10.60
CA THR A 748 48.29 -16.15 -10.54
C THR A 748 48.99 -16.26 -11.90
N VAL A 749 48.49 -17.11 -12.81
CA VAL A 749 49.09 -17.35 -14.13
C VAL A 749 48.93 -16.16 -15.11
N LYS A 750 48.08 -15.15 -14.85
CA LYS A 750 47.83 -14.10 -15.86
C LYS A 750 47.75 -12.62 -15.47
N HIS A 751 47.64 -12.22 -14.20
CA HIS A 751 48.00 -10.88 -13.66
C HIS A 751 47.74 -10.86 -12.14
N GLN A 752 48.08 -9.75 -11.46
CA GLN A 752 47.94 -9.58 -9.99
C GLN A 752 46.61 -10.17 -9.46
N PRO A 753 46.66 -11.19 -8.58
CA PRO A 753 45.45 -11.83 -8.08
C PRO A 753 44.71 -10.90 -7.12
N ASP A 754 43.38 -10.86 -7.25
CA ASP A 754 42.49 -10.08 -6.39
C ASP A 754 42.44 -10.73 -4.99
N GLN A 755 43.38 -10.31 -4.13
CA GLN A 755 43.74 -11.00 -2.88
C GLN A 755 42.53 -11.29 -1.98
N THR A 756 41.52 -10.41 -2.00
CA THR A 756 40.25 -10.56 -1.28
C THR A 756 39.53 -11.88 -1.58
N ILE A 757 39.54 -12.33 -2.84
CA ILE A 757 38.83 -13.56 -3.25
C ILE A 757 39.55 -14.79 -2.70
N LEU A 758 40.88 -14.84 -2.84
CA LEU A 758 41.69 -15.94 -2.30
C LEU A 758 41.61 -15.97 -0.76
N ALA A 759 41.58 -14.81 -0.10
CA ALA A 759 41.45 -14.71 1.34
C ALA A 759 40.15 -15.33 1.87
N TRP A 760 39.02 -15.16 1.19
CA TRP A 760 37.75 -15.76 1.63
C TRP A 760 37.75 -17.29 1.56
N PHE A 761 38.21 -17.91 0.47
CA PHE A 761 38.28 -19.37 0.37
C PHE A 761 39.38 -19.98 1.26
N ALA A 762 40.50 -19.28 1.45
CA ALA A 762 41.52 -19.66 2.41
C ALA A 762 40.98 -19.61 3.86
N ALA A 763 40.25 -18.55 4.23
CA ALA A 763 39.62 -18.43 5.55
C ALA A 763 38.57 -19.52 5.79
N ALA A 764 37.73 -19.86 4.81
CA ALA A 764 36.79 -20.98 4.90
C ALA A 764 37.53 -22.32 5.08
N THR A 765 38.64 -22.53 4.37
CA THR A 765 39.50 -23.71 4.54
C THR A 765 40.10 -23.79 5.94
N THR A 766 40.62 -22.67 6.46
CA THR A 766 41.14 -22.61 7.83
C THR A 766 40.04 -22.94 8.84
N LEU A 767 38.87 -22.30 8.74
CA LEU A 767 37.70 -22.57 9.60
C LEU A 767 37.33 -24.05 9.64
N PHE A 768 37.32 -24.74 8.50
CA PHE A 768 37.00 -26.17 8.49
C PHE A 768 38.09 -27.05 9.11
N VAL A 769 39.38 -26.73 8.91
CA VAL A 769 40.46 -27.44 9.60
C VAL A 769 40.37 -27.26 11.12
N THR A 770 40.06 -26.05 11.60
CA THR A 770 39.93 -25.78 13.03
C THR A 770 38.70 -26.43 13.65
N LEU A 771 37.59 -26.55 12.91
CA LEU A 771 36.37 -27.23 13.34
C LEU A 771 36.47 -28.76 13.48
N ILE A 772 37.50 -29.42 12.94
CA ILE A 772 37.69 -30.87 13.12
C ILE A 772 37.84 -31.23 14.61
N PHE A 773 38.67 -30.49 15.33
CA PHE A 773 38.99 -30.78 16.73
C PHE A 773 37.80 -30.65 17.70
N PRO A 774 37.07 -29.51 17.76
CA PRO A 774 35.97 -29.33 18.70
C PRO A 774 34.71 -30.15 18.39
N ILE A 775 34.62 -30.77 17.21
CA ILE A 775 33.49 -31.60 16.81
C ILE A 775 33.78 -33.10 17.05
N GLN A 776 35.03 -33.54 16.85
CA GLN A 776 35.43 -34.92 17.09
C GLN A 776 35.75 -35.22 18.55
N PHE A 777 36.26 -34.24 19.31
CA PHE A 777 36.89 -34.49 20.61
C PHE A 777 36.25 -33.69 21.77
N GLN A 778 36.13 -34.35 22.93
CA GLN A 778 35.50 -33.80 24.13
C GLN A 778 36.52 -33.48 25.25
N HIS A 779 36.02 -32.94 26.37
CA HIS A 779 36.77 -32.69 27.61
C HIS A 779 38.18 -32.09 27.42
N GLN A 780 39.23 -32.85 27.73
CA GLN A 780 40.65 -32.45 27.72
C GLN A 780 41.21 -32.26 26.31
N TRP A 781 40.81 -33.12 25.36
CA TRP A 781 41.28 -33.11 23.98
C TRP A 781 40.90 -31.81 23.23
N LEU A 782 39.77 -31.21 23.59
CA LEU A 782 39.38 -29.88 23.10
C LEU A 782 40.42 -28.80 23.46
N THR A 783 40.98 -28.84 24.67
CA THR A 783 42.03 -27.89 25.12
C THR A 783 43.33 -28.11 24.38
N ILE A 784 43.70 -29.38 24.15
CA ILE A 784 44.89 -29.77 23.38
C ILE A 784 44.75 -29.28 21.94
N GLY A 785 43.57 -29.47 21.32
CA GLY A 785 43.24 -28.96 19.99
C GLY A 785 43.46 -27.45 19.86
N TRP A 786 42.83 -26.64 20.71
CA TRP A 786 42.99 -25.18 20.69
C TRP A 786 44.44 -24.71 20.91
N ALA A 787 45.22 -25.39 21.75
CA ALA A 787 46.60 -25.03 21.98
C ALA A 787 47.51 -25.34 20.78
N MET A 788 47.35 -26.52 20.18
CA MET A 788 48.06 -26.89 18.95
C MET A 788 47.65 -25.99 17.77
N GLU A 789 46.36 -25.68 17.65
CA GLU A 789 45.83 -24.72 16.66
C GLU A 789 46.44 -23.33 16.86
N GLY A 790 46.45 -22.80 18.08
CA GLY A 790 47.04 -21.51 18.39
C GLY A 790 48.53 -21.45 18.02
N ALA A 791 49.29 -22.49 18.35
CA ALA A 791 50.68 -22.64 17.94
C ALA A 791 50.85 -22.77 16.41
N ALA A 792 49.93 -23.43 15.70
CA ALA A 792 49.93 -23.57 14.24
C ALA A 792 49.61 -22.26 13.51
N LEU A 793 48.63 -21.47 13.99
CA LEU A 793 48.34 -20.13 13.47
C LEU A 793 49.53 -19.17 13.66
N ILE A 794 50.19 -19.25 14.83
CA ILE A 794 51.42 -18.49 15.12
C ILE A 794 52.57 -18.97 14.22
N TRP A 795 52.69 -20.26 13.92
CA TRP A 795 53.67 -20.77 12.95
C TRP A 795 53.40 -20.28 11.52
N LEU A 796 52.13 -20.28 11.09
CA LEU A 796 51.69 -19.85 9.76
C LEU A 796 51.97 -18.37 9.48
N TYR A 797 52.14 -17.53 10.51
CA TYR A 797 52.61 -16.15 10.39
C TYR A 797 53.96 -16.03 9.64
N ARG A 798 54.80 -17.08 9.65
CA ARG A 798 56.01 -17.15 8.81
C ARG A 798 55.72 -16.99 7.32
N SER A 799 54.61 -17.55 6.86
CA SER A 799 54.22 -17.61 5.45
C SER A 799 53.25 -16.50 5.06
N ILE A 800 52.39 -16.07 5.98
CA ILE A 800 51.40 -15.01 5.78
C ILE A 800 51.49 -14.03 6.97
N PRO A 801 52.24 -12.92 6.86
CA PRO A 801 52.54 -12.02 7.98
C PRO A 801 51.36 -11.07 8.33
N HIS A 802 50.17 -11.64 8.54
CA HIS A 802 48.94 -10.90 8.85
C HIS A 802 48.72 -10.78 10.37
N ARG A 803 48.51 -9.55 10.88
CA ARG A 803 48.36 -9.27 12.32
C ARG A 803 47.22 -10.05 12.98
N GLY A 804 46.08 -10.19 12.30
CA GLY A 804 44.92 -10.91 12.83
C GLY A 804 45.16 -12.40 13.06
N LEU A 805 46.06 -13.02 12.28
CA LEU A 805 46.43 -14.44 12.43
C LEU A 805 47.20 -14.65 13.75
N LEU A 806 48.12 -13.73 14.05
CA LEU A 806 48.90 -13.73 15.28
C LEU A 806 48.03 -13.44 16.50
N MET A 807 47.08 -12.50 16.40
CA MET A 807 46.09 -12.25 17.46
C MET A 807 45.21 -13.47 17.71
N ALA A 808 44.66 -14.11 16.68
CA ALA A 808 43.81 -15.29 16.83
C ALA A 808 44.53 -16.46 17.51
N GLY A 809 45.74 -16.83 17.04
CA GLY A 809 46.51 -17.90 17.66
C GLY A 809 46.95 -17.58 19.09
N SER A 810 47.20 -16.30 19.39
CA SER A 810 47.51 -15.84 20.75
C SER A 810 46.30 -15.91 21.68
N SER A 811 45.11 -15.56 21.18
CA SER A 811 43.86 -15.67 21.92
C SER A 811 43.51 -17.13 22.24
N LEU A 812 43.73 -18.06 21.31
CA LEU A 812 43.53 -19.50 21.58
C LEU A 812 44.48 -20.03 22.65
N LEU A 813 45.77 -19.66 22.62
CA LEU A 813 46.72 -20.02 23.67
C LEU A 813 46.37 -19.38 25.03
N ALA A 814 45.88 -18.14 25.03
CA ALA A 814 45.39 -17.49 26.24
C ALA A 814 44.13 -18.17 26.80
N VAL A 815 43.17 -18.56 25.95
CA VAL A 815 41.98 -19.31 26.35
C VAL A 815 42.33 -20.71 26.86
N ALA A 816 43.26 -21.41 26.22
CA ALA A 816 43.76 -22.71 26.71
C ALA A 816 44.43 -22.58 28.09
N PHE A 817 45.27 -21.55 28.28
CA PHE A 817 45.88 -21.23 29.57
C PHE A 817 44.84 -20.88 30.65
N LEU A 818 43.90 -19.98 30.36
CA LEU A 818 42.85 -19.55 31.30
C LEU A 818 41.92 -20.71 31.64
N ARG A 819 41.60 -21.57 30.68
CA ARG A 819 40.84 -22.81 30.91
C ARG A 819 41.59 -23.70 31.89
N LEU A 820 42.85 -24.07 31.62
CA LEU A 820 43.64 -24.93 32.53
C LEU A 820 43.85 -24.31 33.92
N SER A 821 44.12 -23.01 34.02
CA SER A 821 44.48 -22.37 35.29
C SER A 821 43.31 -21.89 36.16
N LEU A 822 42.11 -21.65 35.59
CA LEU A 822 40.98 -21.04 36.31
C LEU A 822 39.68 -21.85 36.30
N ASN A 823 39.58 -22.96 35.55
CA ASN A 823 38.36 -23.77 35.53
C ASN A 823 38.44 -24.99 36.48
N PRO A 824 37.80 -24.96 37.66
CA PRO A 824 37.87 -26.07 38.61
C PRO A 824 37.25 -27.38 38.08
N ALA A 825 36.31 -27.31 37.13
CA ALA A 825 35.68 -28.49 36.53
C ALA A 825 36.65 -29.39 35.74
N ILE A 826 37.89 -28.94 35.49
CA ILE A 826 38.96 -29.78 34.93
C ILE A 826 39.36 -30.88 35.92
N LEU A 827 39.33 -30.61 37.23
CA LEU A 827 39.64 -31.59 38.28
C LEU A 827 38.55 -32.67 38.44
N SER A 828 37.58 -32.72 37.52
CA SER A 828 36.44 -33.64 37.50
C SER A 828 35.97 -34.02 36.07
N TYR A 829 36.84 -33.94 35.05
CA TYR A 829 36.47 -34.32 33.67
C TYR A 829 36.54 -35.83 33.39
N GLU A 830 37.51 -36.52 33.98
CA GLU A 830 37.72 -37.97 33.87
C GLU A 830 38.10 -38.48 35.26
N ALA A 831 37.61 -39.66 35.63
CA ALA A 831 38.00 -40.30 36.89
C ALA A 831 39.50 -40.64 36.90
N ARG A 832 40.11 -40.72 38.09
CA ARG A 832 41.52 -41.09 38.24
C ARG A 832 41.80 -42.47 37.65
N GLY A 833 42.73 -42.54 36.69
CA GLY A 833 43.17 -43.78 36.06
C GLY A 833 44.23 -44.53 36.87
N ASP A 834 44.47 -45.79 36.54
CA ASP A 834 45.37 -46.68 37.31
C ASP A 834 46.86 -46.30 37.25
N TRP A 835 47.26 -45.36 36.37
CA TRP A 835 48.65 -45.07 36.03
C TRP A 835 49.11 -43.70 36.56
N ALA A 836 49.42 -43.63 37.86
CA ALA A 836 49.77 -42.42 38.63
C ALA A 836 51.02 -41.61 38.18
N LEU A 837 51.58 -41.87 36.99
CA LEU A 837 52.63 -41.07 36.33
C LEU A 837 52.36 -40.83 34.82
N PHE A 838 51.31 -41.45 34.25
CA PHE A 838 50.84 -41.21 32.88
C PHE A 838 49.38 -40.78 32.89
N ASN A 839 49.04 -39.96 33.89
CA ASN A 839 47.75 -39.34 34.09
C ASN A 839 47.33 -38.45 32.91
N TRP A 840 46.02 -38.21 32.80
CA TRP A 840 45.48 -37.37 31.75
C TRP A 840 45.79 -35.88 31.96
N TYR A 841 45.98 -35.46 33.22
CA TYR A 841 46.51 -34.15 33.57
C TYR A 841 47.89 -33.93 32.92
N LEU A 842 48.87 -34.81 33.16
CA LEU A 842 50.21 -34.75 32.56
C LEU A 842 50.19 -34.48 31.05
N TYR A 843 49.54 -35.32 30.24
CA TYR A 843 49.58 -35.13 28.79
C TYR A 843 48.84 -33.84 28.35
N THR A 844 47.73 -33.49 29.02
CA THR A 844 46.94 -32.31 28.67
C THR A 844 47.72 -31.02 28.94
N TYR A 845 48.29 -30.89 30.13
CA TYR A 845 49.09 -29.73 30.50
C TYR A 845 50.41 -29.69 29.72
N ALA A 846 51.11 -30.81 29.54
CA ALA A 846 52.35 -30.86 28.76
C ALA A 846 52.14 -30.40 27.30
N CYS A 847 51.04 -30.78 26.66
CA CYS A 847 50.70 -30.30 25.31
C CYS A 847 50.46 -28.77 25.26
N VAL A 848 49.78 -28.19 26.25
CA VAL A 848 49.56 -26.73 26.31
C VAL A 848 50.85 -25.97 26.65
N ILE A 849 51.64 -26.46 27.61
CA ILE A 849 52.95 -25.93 27.98
C ILE A 849 53.90 -25.96 26.77
N GLY A 850 53.99 -27.09 26.07
CA GLY A 850 54.77 -27.24 24.85
C GLY A 850 54.33 -26.28 23.73
N SER A 851 53.02 -26.08 23.57
CA SER A 851 52.46 -25.13 22.60
C SER A 851 52.80 -23.67 22.93
N LEU A 852 52.74 -23.28 24.21
CA LEU A 852 53.14 -21.94 24.69
C LEU A 852 54.66 -21.70 24.53
N VAL A 853 55.49 -22.69 24.88
CA VAL A 853 56.95 -22.62 24.73
C VAL A 853 57.35 -22.53 23.26
N PHE A 854 56.74 -23.34 22.39
CA PHE A 854 56.94 -23.27 20.94
C PHE A 854 56.53 -21.90 20.38
N ALA A 855 55.34 -21.41 20.73
CA ALA A 855 54.84 -20.10 20.31
C ALA A 855 55.78 -18.96 20.75
N SER A 856 56.23 -18.96 22.00
CA SER A 856 57.23 -18.01 22.50
C SER A 856 58.53 -18.07 21.70
N HIS A 857 59.10 -19.27 21.54
CA HIS A 857 60.37 -19.44 20.83
C HIS A 857 60.27 -18.96 19.37
N ARG A 858 59.17 -19.27 18.68
CA ARG A 858 58.91 -18.77 17.31
C ARG A 858 58.77 -17.25 17.28
N MET A 859 57.99 -16.65 18.18
CA MET A 859 57.83 -15.20 18.22
C MET A 859 59.14 -14.45 18.55
N LYS A 860 60.02 -15.01 19.40
CA LYS A 860 61.34 -14.41 19.66
C LYS A 860 62.19 -14.29 18.39
N GLN A 861 62.11 -15.26 17.47
CA GLN A 861 62.77 -15.20 16.16
C GLN A 861 62.22 -14.06 15.26
N TRP A 862 61.06 -13.48 15.59
CA TRP A 862 60.42 -12.41 14.82
C TRP A 862 60.33 -11.07 15.56
N ALA A 863 60.96 -10.95 16.74
CA ALA A 863 60.86 -9.78 17.62
C ALA A 863 60.95 -8.39 16.92
N PRO A 864 61.85 -8.15 15.93
CA PRO A 864 61.90 -6.87 15.22
C PRO A 864 60.61 -6.50 14.48
N LYS A 865 59.85 -7.50 13.99
CA LYS A 865 58.61 -7.33 13.21
C LYS A 865 57.34 -7.28 14.08
N LEU A 866 57.46 -7.57 15.38
CA LEU A 866 56.31 -7.70 16.30
C LEU A 866 55.91 -6.40 17.01
N LYS A 867 56.66 -5.29 16.86
CA LYS A 867 56.33 -4.01 17.54
C LYS A 867 54.87 -3.58 17.22
N PRO A 868 54.06 -3.21 18.23
CA PRO A 868 54.42 -2.96 19.64
C PRO A 868 54.39 -4.18 20.57
N TRP A 869 53.96 -5.36 20.09
CA TRP A 869 53.67 -6.56 20.90
C TRP A 869 54.91 -7.39 21.29
N THR A 870 56.06 -6.76 21.54
CA THR A 870 57.32 -7.46 21.87
C THR A 870 57.30 -8.16 23.24
N TRP A 871 56.28 -7.93 24.06
CA TRP A 871 56.05 -8.56 25.36
C TRP A 871 55.41 -9.97 25.28
N MET A 872 54.67 -10.27 24.21
CA MET A 872 53.92 -11.54 24.10
C MET A 872 54.78 -12.81 24.26
N PRO A 873 56.03 -12.88 23.74
CA PRO A 873 56.87 -14.07 23.93
C PRO A 873 57.28 -14.27 25.40
N GLN A 874 57.38 -13.19 26.19
CA GLN A 874 57.69 -13.27 27.62
C GLN A 874 56.45 -13.73 28.41
N ALA A 875 55.28 -13.17 28.09
CA ALA A 875 54.01 -13.60 28.69
C ALA A 875 53.74 -15.11 28.48
N PHE A 876 53.94 -15.64 27.27
CA PHE A 876 53.78 -17.08 27.02
C PHE A 876 54.79 -17.95 27.79
N GLN A 877 55.99 -17.46 28.13
CA GLN A 877 56.89 -18.19 29.02
C GLN A 877 56.42 -18.15 30.48
N ALA A 878 55.96 -17.01 30.97
CA ALA A 878 55.40 -16.91 32.32
C ALA A 878 54.15 -17.82 32.47
N MET A 879 53.27 -17.83 31.47
CA MET A 879 52.11 -18.73 31.39
C MET A 879 52.52 -20.21 31.35
N ALA A 880 53.55 -20.57 30.57
CA ALA A 880 54.07 -21.93 30.55
C ALA A 880 54.65 -22.37 31.90
N VAL A 881 55.46 -21.52 32.55
CA VAL A 881 56.02 -21.80 33.89
C VAL A 881 54.93 -21.93 34.95
N LEU A 882 53.90 -21.07 34.92
CA LEU A 882 52.77 -21.14 35.84
C LEU A 882 51.97 -22.44 35.65
N LEU A 883 51.72 -22.88 34.40
CA LEU A 883 51.10 -24.18 34.14
C LEU A 883 52.00 -25.36 34.55
N SER A 884 53.32 -25.28 34.41
CA SER A 884 54.24 -26.30 34.91
C SER A 884 54.17 -26.43 36.44
N PHE A 885 54.09 -25.29 37.15
CA PHE A 885 53.91 -25.28 38.61
C PHE A 885 52.54 -25.84 39.01
N LEU A 886 51.46 -25.41 38.35
CA LEU A 886 50.10 -25.88 38.63
C LEU A 886 49.95 -27.39 38.35
N LEU A 887 50.51 -27.87 37.23
CA LEU A 887 50.60 -29.31 36.91
C LEU A 887 51.34 -30.10 38.01
N MET A 888 52.50 -29.60 38.47
CA MET A 888 53.26 -30.28 39.53
C MET A 888 52.44 -30.43 40.81
N ASN A 889 51.64 -29.42 41.19
CA ASN A 889 50.75 -29.51 42.34
C ASN A 889 49.58 -30.48 42.09
N ILE A 890 49.03 -30.54 40.87
CA ILE A 890 47.94 -31.47 40.51
C ILE A 890 48.43 -32.93 40.52
N GLU A 891 49.59 -33.25 39.96
CA GLU A 891 50.11 -34.63 39.99
C GLU A 891 50.47 -35.07 41.42
N ILE A 892 50.93 -34.15 42.29
CA ILE A 892 51.10 -34.43 43.73
C ILE A 892 49.74 -34.72 44.39
N ALA A 893 48.71 -33.91 44.11
CA ALA A 893 47.37 -34.12 44.65
C ALA A 893 46.73 -35.43 44.16
N ASP A 894 46.84 -35.74 42.86
CA ASP A 894 46.38 -37.00 42.28
C ASP A 894 47.10 -38.19 42.91
N PHE A 895 48.43 -38.14 43.04
CA PHE A 895 49.22 -39.22 43.61
C PHE A 895 48.71 -39.65 45.00
N PHE A 896 48.38 -38.68 45.87
CA PHE A 896 47.87 -38.92 47.23
C PHE A 896 46.35 -39.13 47.32
N ALA A 897 45.60 -38.94 46.24
CA ALA A 897 44.16 -39.21 46.24
C ALA A 897 43.86 -40.73 46.35
N PRO A 898 42.69 -41.12 46.87
CA PRO A 898 42.11 -42.45 46.66
C PRO A 898 42.00 -42.84 45.17
N SER A 899 42.10 -44.13 44.87
CA SER A 899 41.84 -44.68 43.53
C SER A 899 40.35 -44.64 43.19
N GLY A 900 40.00 -44.31 41.95
CA GLY A 900 38.60 -44.27 41.47
C GLY A 900 37.77 -43.05 41.92
N GLN A 901 38.38 -42.07 42.60
CA GLN A 901 37.67 -40.83 42.97
C GLN A 901 37.47 -39.95 41.72
N ALA A 902 36.27 -39.35 41.61
CA ALA A 902 35.85 -38.57 40.43
C ALA A 902 36.20 -37.07 40.52
N THR A 903 36.73 -36.61 41.65
CA THR A 903 37.15 -35.23 41.90
C THR A 903 38.49 -35.21 42.65
N LEU A 904 39.37 -34.27 42.30
CA LEU A 904 40.52 -33.87 43.13
C LEU A 904 40.18 -32.69 44.07
N ILE A 905 38.90 -32.59 44.45
CA ILE A 905 38.28 -31.61 45.35
C ILE A 905 37.32 -32.40 46.26
#